data_AF-A0A4Q5LB59-F1
#
_entry.id   AF-A0A4Q5LB59-F1
#
_cell.length_a   1.000
_cell.length_b   1.000
_cell.length_c   1.000
_cell.angle_alpha   90.00
_cell.angle_beta   90.00
_cell.angle_gamma   90.00
#
_symmetry.space_group_name_H-M   'P 1'
#
loop_
_entity.id
_entity.type
_entity.pdbx_description
1 polymer ?
#
loop_
_entity_poly.entity_id
_entity_poly.type
_entity_poly.pdbx_seq_one_letter_code
_entity_poly.pdbx_strand_id
1 'polypeptide(L)'
;MQKFASRLLGALLLLGASLPARAQASVTVFTEDFETPGPNGPGSFTAVNDQLYNQWTSGSAAGNGPLLPGTRAAYITNTLASPVGSYSYATTLSSIVHLYRDIVLPAGFNTFEVSFDWKNRGEATDYMSVFALPPSYVVQSSFEPVFLKGGSKLTPASGGLQGQATYTRNTYTIPNGPVLAGTTVRLVFSWVNNNAGGTQPPAALDNVVVTARNVATGLAGTYTIDNTLPASATNFPSFTAAVSRLNQALPTAPVTFNVPSGRVFAEQVPPLVVGGTAAAPVVFRRTGNLVNPVITATSGAILDVAGADYLTFDGIDVRAAGTGQGPAYGYRIRNLTPTNGVRHLLVQNATITLNRSYLSSAGVVQAANDNSGSVSPADTSGCNAHTHYHNLLIQNCYTGFTVSGYTSTWSEFDLEIDYVVVGNGTAGDIGNGTSGVVGTQLSNVRNLRYHHNLTQGLRCTGSGIIYGLFLSNVQGSGAEASQVYNNRILDLRQTNLNVVTTQEAVYGMYLTMGSGTTGSHEINVFNNEISGLARGYSATAPGTPSFLIQGIYVPTLTQPSRMLLANNTIVVDGSATPNGSSVALNVGSFGTAQGQFTLRNNLLVNLTGAQTAASARHVALYATNRQLGAPGSSTDYNNFYLANPTGGFVMGSSTASYPTLPEWQAASLQDQHAHDLNPQFASATFVPTNPALDNLAQPLAEVPRDFDNRTRSATTPDVGAFEFLATATATTTPARAELGLRAWPNPAAGPLTVAAGAGVAGQLELLDPLGRRVGESRPLPANGVVSWPRAENLPAGLYLLRLIRPDGQRQTLRVVRQ
;
A
#
# COMPACT_ATOMS: atom_id res chain seq x y z
N MET A 1 65.35 41.96 7.87
CA MET A 1 65.04 40.79 7.01
C MET A 1 64.46 39.73 7.94
N GLN A 2 63.17 39.75 8.31
CA GLN A 2 61.97 39.53 7.48
C GLN A 2 62.14 38.28 6.60
N LYS A 3 61.24 37.30 6.49
CA LYS A 3 59.84 37.07 6.89
C LYS A 3 59.59 35.66 6.32
N PHE A 4 59.10 34.65 7.06
CA PHE A 4 58.39 33.50 6.44
C PHE A 4 57.65 32.68 7.51
N ALA A 5 56.46 33.13 7.90
CA ALA A 5 55.42 32.30 8.52
C ALA A 5 54.11 33.12 8.58
N SER A 6 53.37 33.17 7.48
CA SER A 6 51.93 33.50 7.42
C SER A 6 51.49 33.60 5.97
N ARG A 7 50.77 32.59 5.48
CA ARG A 7 49.79 32.65 4.37
C ARG A 7 49.23 31.24 4.11
N LEU A 8 48.19 30.88 4.86
CA LEU A 8 47.10 30.03 4.37
C LEU A 8 45.89 30.19 5.31
N LEU A 9 45.36 31.42 5.37
CA LEU A 9 44.07 31.70 5.99
C LEU A 9 43.25 32.45 4.94
N GLY A 10 42.17 31.83 4.46
CA GLY A 10 41.19 32.48 3.59
C GLY A 10 40.71 31.65 2.41
N ALA A 11 39.92 30.60 2.69
CA ALA A 11 38.81 30.15 1.83
C ALA A 11 38.14 28.92 2.47
N LEU A 12 37.27 29.14 3.47
CA LEU A 12 36.21 28.18 3.77
C LEU A 12 35.02 28.94 4.38
N LEU A 13 34.25 29.60 3.52
CA LEU A 13 32.91 30.08 3.84
C LEU A 13 31.93 29.51 2.81
N LEU A 14 30.89 28.87 3.34
CA LEU A 14 29.62 28.47 2.71
C LEU A 14 29.64 27.40 1.61
N LEU A 15 29.60 26.15 2.05
CA LEU A 15 28.67 25.16 1.49
C LEU A 15 27.93 24.49 2.65
N GLY A 16 26.85 25.14 3.10
CA GLY A 16 25.81 24.51 3.90
C GLY A 16 24.93 23.63 3.03
N ALA A 17 25.52 22.56 2.47
CA ALA A 17 24.76 21.44 1.96
C ALA A 17 24.72 20.39 3.07
N SER A 18 23.54 20.20 3.66
CA SER A 18 23.27 19.12 4.59
C SER A 18 23.57 17.78 3.90
N LEU A 19 24.76 17.24 4.16
CA LEU A 19 25.01 15.82 3.97
C LEU A 19 23.90 15.06 4.73
N PRO A 20 23.36 13.96 4.17
CA PRO A 20 22.51 13.09 4.96
C PRO A 20 23.36 12.62 6.15
N ALA A 21 22.93 12.96 7.36
CA ALA A 21 23.57 12.50 8.58
C ALA A 21 23.43 10.96 8.62
N ARG A 22 24.38 10.28 7.98
CA ARG A 22 24.80 8.94 8.40
C ARG A 22 25.02 9.03 9.90
N ALA A 23 24.50 8.06 10.65
CA ALA A 23 24.64 7.97 12.10
C ALA A 23 26.04 8.44 12.52
N GLN A 24 26.08 9.54 13.26
CA GLN A 24 27.35 10.12 13.69
C GLN A 24 28.07 9.05 14.52
N ALA A 25 29.33 8.75 14.18
CA ALA A 25 30.10 7.73 14.87
C ALA A 25 30.08 7.97 16.38
N SER A 26 29.89 6.91 17.17
CA SER A 26 29.92 7.00 18.63
C SER A 26 31.27 7.53 19.10
N VAL A 27 31.27 8.50 20.00
CA VAL A 27 32.49 9.10 20.56
C VAL A 27 32.65 8.61 21.99
N THR A 28 33.84 8.10 22.34
CA THR A 28 34.18 7.77 23.72
C THR A 28 34.34 9.05 24.53
N VAL A 29 33.53 9.19 25.58
CA VAL A 29 33.51 10.32 26.52
C VAL A 29 34.41 10.05 27.72
N PHE A 30 34.39 8.80 28.20
CA PHE A 30 35.14 8.38 29.37
C PHE A 30 35.50 6.90 29.22
N THR A 31 36.68 6.53 29.73
CA THR A 31 37.11 5.14 29.83
C THR A 31 37.86 4.93 31.16
N GLU A 32 37.67 3.77 31.76
CA GLU A 32 38.40 3.30 32.93
C GLU A 32 38.58 1.77 32.82
N ASP A 33 39.82 1.33 32.93
CA ASP A 33 40.24 -0.08 32.89
C ASP A 33 40.80 -0.58 34.23
N PHE A 34 40.88 0.29 35.25
CA PHE A 34 41.37 -0.02 36.61
C PHE A 34 42.82 -0.56 36.68
N GLU A 35 43.60 -0.41 35.62
CA GLU A 35 45.00 -0.86 35.58
C GLU A 35 45.93 0.05 36.38
N THR A 36 45.52 1.32 36.56
CA THR A 36 46.25 2.30 37.35
C THR A 36 45.53 2.56 38.68
N PRO A 37 46.16 2.33 39.85
CA PRO A 37 45.52 2.61 41.13
C PRO A 37 45.32 4.12 41.34
N GLY A 38 44.18 4.50 41.92
CA GLY A 38 43.84 5.88 42.22
C GLY A 38 44.16 6.32 43.64
N PRO A 39 44.24 7.64 43.90
CA PRO A 39 44.47 8.18 45.24
C PRO A 39 43.26 8.01 46.19
N ASN A 40 42.05 7.85 45.65
CA ASN A 40 40.79 7.87 46.42
C ASN A 40 39.91 6.62 46.18
N GLY A 41 40.46 5.56 45.58
CA GLY A 41 39.71 4.35 45.25
C GLY A 41 40.25 3.60 44.02
N PRO A 42 39.46 2.64 43.50
CA PRO A 42 39.73 1.94 42.24
C PRO A 42 39.85 2.89 41.04
N GLY A 43 41.02 2.94 40.40
CA GLY A 43 41.21 3.75 39.20
C GLY A 43 40.93 5.23 39.44
N SER A 44 40.24 5.88 38.51
CA SER A 44 39.78 7.26 38.64
C SER A 44 38.52 7.43 39.50
N PHE A 45 37.91 6.34 39.99
CA PHE A 45 36.70 6.39 40.82
C PHE A 45 37.03 6.71 42.28
N THR A 46 36.08 7.36 42.95
CA THR A 46 36.11 7.59 44.40
C THR A 46 35.29 6.52 45.11
N ALA A 47 35.91 5.84 46.08
CA ALA A 47 35.22 4.84 46.89
C ALA A 47 34.55 5.48 48.12
N VAL A 48 33.30 5.10 48.37
CA VAL A 48 32.53 5.46 49.58
C VAL A 48 32.28 4.17 50.36
N ASN A 49 33.28 3.79 51.15
CA ASN A 49 33.30 2.55 51.91
C ASN A 49 32.98 2.76 53.41
N ASP A 50 33.26 3.95 53.96
CA ASP A 50 33.02 4.36 55.37
C ASP A 50 33.33 3.31 56.44
N GLN A 51 34.43 2.56 56.25
CA GLN A 51 34.85 1.47 57.15
C GLN A 51 33.84 0.32 57.32
N LEU A 52 32.87 0.15 56.42
CA LEU A 52 32.02 -1.04 56.36
C LEU A 52 32.83 -2.30 56.04
N TYR A 53 32.31 -3.49 56.33
CA TYR A 53 33.14 -4.71 56.24
C TYR A 53 33.43 -5.13 54.79
N ASN A 54 32.42 -5.10 53.93
CA ASN A 54 32.57 -5.39 52.51
C ASN A 54 32.74 -4.09 51.73
N GLN A 55 33.87 -3.93 51.07
CA GLN A 55 34.33 -2.65 50.51
C GLN A 55 34.78 -2.78 49.08
N TRP A 56 34.63 -1.70 48.30
CA TRP A 56 35.25 -1.61 46.98
C TRP A 56 36.77 -1.41 47.09
N THR A 57 37.51 -2.16 46.29
CA THR A 57 38.97 -2.05 46.09
C THR A 57 39.32 -2.36 44.62
N SER A 58 40.61 -2.33 44.27
CA SER A 58 41.09 -2.76 42.96
C SER A 58 42.40 -3.55 43.04
N GLY A 59 42.56 -4.50 42.12
CA GLY A 59 43.72 -5.40 42.09
C GLY A 59 43.49 -6.59 41.16
N SER A 60 44.43 -7.54 41.16
CA SER A 60 44.40 -8.71 40.27
C SER A 60 43.52 -9.87 40.75
N ALA A 61 43.01 -9.82 42.00
CA ALA A 61 42.32 -10.95 42.62
C ALA A 61 40.99 -11.31 41.95
N ALA A 62 40.28 -10.34 41.36
CA ALA A 62 39.04 -10.61 40.64
C ALA A 62 39.25 -11.12 39.21
N GLY A 63 40.51 -11.20 38.72
CA GLY A 63 40.82 -11.54 37.34
C GLY A 63 40.34 -10.49 36.33
N ASN A 64 40.73 -10.67 35.07
CA ASN A 64 40.63 -9.65 34.02
C ASN A 64 39.27 -9.72 33.30
N GLY A 65 38.75 -8.57 32.84
CA GLY A 65 37.64 -8.53 31.89
C GLY A 65 37.98 -9.23 30.56
N PRO A 66 36.97 -9.76 29.82
CA PRO A 66 37.19 -10.66 28.70
C PRO A 66 37.44 -9.94 27.36
N LEU A 67 37.19 -8.63 27.28
CA LEU A 67 37.19 -7.87 26.03
C LEU A 67 38.44 -7.01 25.81
N LEU A 68 39.06 -6.50 26.88
CA LEU A 68 40.36 -5.83 26.83
C LEU A 68 41.24 -6.47 27.91
N PRO A 69 42.30 -7.23 27.54
CA PRO A 69 43.12 -7.94 28.52
C PRO A 69 43.97 -6.97 29.34
N GLY A 70 43.53 -6.69 30.56
CA GLY A 70 44.28 -6.02 31.63
C GLY A 70 44.89 -7.00 32.64
N THR A 71 45.31 -6.52 33.81
CA THR A 71 45.81 -7.30 34.96
C THR A 71 45.03 -7.03 36.25
N ARG A 72 44.11 -6.07 36.26
CA ARG A 72 43.39 -5.57 37.44
C ARG A 72 41.91 -5.32 37.12
N ALA A 73 41.10 -5.29 38.16
CA ALA A 73 39.70 -4.86 38.10
C ALA A 73 39.29 -4.20 39.42
N ALA A 74 38.18 -3.46 39.44
CA ALA A 74 37.54 -3.03 40.67
C ALA A 74 36.67 -4.18 41.22
N TYR A 75 36.70 -4.45 42.52
CA TYR A 75 35.90 -5.53 43.12
C TYR A 75 35.64 -5.32 44.60
N ILE A 76 34.68 -6.09 45.12
CA ILE A 76 34.36 -6.13 46.55
C ILE A 76 35.28 -7.09 47.31
N THR A 77 35.84 -6.60 48.42
CA THR A 77 36.69 -7.34 49.35
C THR A 77 36.15 -7.26 50.78
N ASN A 78 36.44 -8.29 51.57
CA ASN A 78 36.24 -8.33 53.02
C ASN A 78 37.56 -8.24 53.81
N THR A 79 38.69 -7.95 53.15
CA THR A 79 39.99 -7.78 53.82
C THR A 79 40.60 -6.42 53.48
N LEU A 80 40.98 -5.66 54.52
CA LEU A 80 41.60 -4.33 54.39
C LEU A 80 43.08 -4.32 54.79
N ALA A 81 43.60 -5.45 55.27
CA ALA A 81 45.01 -5.58 55.60
C ALA A 81 45.83 -5.67 54.31
N SER A 82 46.86 -4.83 54.19
CA SER A 82 47.80 -4.91 53.06
C SER A 82 48.63 -6.20 53.15
N PRO A 83 48.77 -6.98 52.05
CA PRO A 83 48.22 -6.71 50.73
C PRO A 83 46.72 -7.03 50.64
N VAL A 84 45.95 -6.08 50.11
CA VAL A 84 44.51 -6.25 49.86
C VAL A 84 44.33 -7.32 48.78
N GLY A 85 43.90 -8.52 49.17
CA GLY A 85 44.04 -9.71 48.31
C GLY A 85 42.81 -10.60 48.18
N SER A 86 41.78 -10.47 49.03
CA SER A 86 40.61 -11.34 48.92
C SER A 86 39.59 -10.78 47.92
N TYR A 87 39.27 -11.55 46.89
CA TYR A 87 38.07 -11.34 46.06
C TYR A 87 36.91 -12.15 46.65
N SER A 88 36.43 -11.71 47.80
CA SER A 88 35.35 -12.33 48.55
C SER A 88 34.69 -11.31 49.48
N TYR A 89 33.41 -11.49 49.77
CA TYR A 89 32.68 -10.69 50.75
C TYR A 89 32.28 -11.53 51.98
N ALA A 90 32.10 -10.90 53.13
CA ALA A 90 31.55 -11.51 54.33
C ALA A 90 30.02 -11.61 54.22
N THR A 91 29.51 -12.83 54.12
CA THR A 91 28.09 -13.17 53.94
C THR A 91 27.24 -13.04 55.21
N THR A 92 27.88 -12.85 56.36
CA THR A 92 27.24 -12.67 57.67
C THR A 92 27.20 -11.21 58.12
N LEU A 93 27.67 -10.28 57.28
CA LEU A 93 27.75 -8.84 57.58
C LEU A 93 27.21 -8.05 56.39
N SER A 94 26.25 -7.17 56.63
CA SER A 94 25.67 -6.32 55.59
C SER A 94 26.60 -5.17 55.22
N SER A 95 26.61 -4.77 53.96
CA SER A 95 27.27 -3.54 53.52
C SER A 95 26.54 -2.94 52.33
N ILE A 96 26.45 -1.61 52.30
CA ILE A 96 26.08 -0.85 51.11
C ILE A 96 27.19 0.16 50.85
N VAL A 97 27.97 -0.06 49.80
CA VAL A 97 29.17 0.72 49.48
C VAL A 97 29.18 1.10 48.00
N HIS A 98 29.87 2.19 47.66
CA HIS A 98 29.77 2.78 46.33
C HIS A 98 31.13 3.11 45.71
N LEU A 99 31.20 3.04 44.38
CA LEU A 99 32.17 3.73 43.55
C LEU A 99 31.47 4.82 42.77
N TYR A 100 32.01 6.02 42.73
CA TYR A 100 31.46 7.05 41.86
C TYR A 100 32.50 7.86 41.09
N ARG A 101 32.08 8.39 39.94
CA ARG A 101 32.84 9.33 39.12
C ARG A 101 31.92 10.38 38.51
N ASP A 102 32.33 11.64 38.62
CA ASP A 102 31.70 12.72 37.86
C ASP A 102 32.27 12.77 36.44
N ILE A 103 31.37 12.74 35.45
CA ILE A 103 31.67 12.63 34.03
C ILE A 103 30.98 13.78 33.31
N VAL A 104 31.75 14.61 32.59
CA VAL A 104 31.21 15.67 31.76
C VAL A 104 30.68 15.05 30.47
N LEU A 105 29.38 15.17 30.23
CA LEU A 105 28.77 14.73 28.99
C LEU A 105 28.91 15.85 27.96
N PRO A 106 29.55 15.60 26.80
CA PRO A 106 29.79 16.64 25.82
C PRO A 106 28.49 17.23 25.28
N ALA A 107 28.49 18.55 25.05
CA ALA A 107 27.40 19.21 24.35
C ALA A 107 27.35 18.76 22.87
N GLY A 108 26.18 18.89 22.24
CA GLY A 108 26.00 18.55 20.82
C GLY A 108 25.74 17.06 20.55
N PHE A 109 25.60 16.23 21.60
CA PHE A 109 25.10 14.87 21.54
C PHE A 109 23.73 14.77 22.23
N ASN A 110 22.94 13.73 21.93
CA ASN A 110 21.61 13.57 22.52
C ASN A 110 21.34 12.18 23.12
N THR A 111 22.29 11.25 22.95
CA THR A 111 22.23 9.89 23.50
C THR A 111 23.59 9.58 24.13
N PHE A 112 23.56 9.09 25.36
CA PHE A 112 24.74 8.67 26.11
C PHE A 112 24.55 7.26 26.61
N GLU A 113 25.59 6.43 26.50
CA GLU A 113 25.54 5.03 26.93
C GLU A 113 26.73 4.72 27.83
N VAL A 114 26.47 3.94 28.88
CA VAL A 114 27.47 3.40 29.80
C VAL A 114 27.59 1.91 29.51
N SER A 115 28.78 1.47 29.12
CA SER A 115 29.09 0.04 28.97
C SER A 115 30.20 -0.36 29.94
N PHE A 116 30.15 -1.59 30.44
CA PHE A 116 31.17 -2.11 31.36
C PHE A 116 31.11 -3.64 31.41
N ASP A 117 32.24 -4.24 31.75
CA ASP A 117 32.36 -5.66 32.00
C ASP A 117 32.12 -5.91 33.50
N TRP A 118 31.29 -6.88 33.85
CA TRP A 118 31.00 -7.21 35.24
C TRP A 118 30.79 -8.70 35.47
N LYS A 119 30.97 -9.12 36.71
CA LYS A 119 30.49 -10.40 37.23
C LYS A 119 30.08 -10.25 38.69
N ASN A 120 29.09 -11.01 39.12
CA ASN A 120 28.65 -11.09 40.51
C ASN A 120 27.81 -12.36 40.66
N ARG A 121 28.27 -13.34 41.42
CA ARG A 121 27.48 -14.55 41.74
C ARG A 121 26.46 -14.33 42.85
N GLY A 122 26.60 -13.27 43.65
CA GLY A 122 25.81 -12.96 44.84
C GLY A 122 24.33 -13.31 44.70
N GLU A 123 23.65 -13.57 45.81
CA GLU A 123 22.24 -13.94 45.80
C GLU A 123 21.33 -12.77 45.36
N ALA A 124 20.03 -13.00 45.24
CA ALA A 124 19.07 -11.99 44.77
C ALA A 124 19.09 -10.68 45.61
N THR A 125 19.54 -10.76 46.85
CA THR A 125 19.71 -9.66 47.81
C THR A 125 21.13 -9.10 47.88
N ASP A 126 22.08 -9.71 47.17
CA ASP A 126 23.50 -9.33 47.11
C ASP A 126 23.90 -8.98 45.68
N TYR A 127 23.76 -7.71 45.32
CA TYR A 127 23.79 -7.27 43.93
C TYR A 127 24.57 -5.97 43.72
N MET A 128 24.94 -5.74 42.46
CA MET A 128 25.46 -4.45 42.02
C MET A 128 24.38 -3.65 41.29
N SER A 129 24.16 -2.40 41.71
CA SER A 129 23.31 -1.44 41.00
C SER A 129 24.15 -0.37 40.32
N VAL A 130 23.63 0.21 39.23
CA VAL A 130 24.29 1.32 38.52
C VAL A 130 23.34 2.50 38.43
N PHE A 131 23.84 3.69 38.71
CA PHE A 131 23.06 4.94 38.71
C PHE A 131 23.77 6.04 37.93
N ALA A 132 22.97 6.90 37.31
CA ALA A 132 23.38 8.20 36.78
C ALA A 132 22.68 9.28 37.60
N LEU A 133 23.42 10.01 38.43
CA LEU A 133 22.89 10.98 39.40
C LEU A 133 23.40 12.40 39.08
N PRO A 134 22.73 13.46 39.54
CA PRO A 134 23.30 14.81 39.48
C PRO A 134 24.54 14.92 40.39
N PRO A 135 25.56 15.75 40.06
CA PRO A 135 26.75 15.93 40.89
C PRO A 135 26.47 16.50 42.28
N SER A 136 25.32 17.16 42.45
CA SER A 136 24.83 17.64 43.75
C SER A 136 24.37 16.52 44.68
N TYR A 137 24.19 15.29 44.18
CA TYR A 137 23.84 14.14 45.01
C TYR A 137 25.04 13.72 45.87
N VAL A 138 24.91 13.85 47.19
CA VAL A 138 25.93 13.39 48.13
C VAL A 138 25.83 11.87 48.27
N VAL A 139 26.85 11.15 47.78
CA VAL A 139 26.91 9.69 47.89
C VAL A 139 27.35 9.32 49.32
N GLN A 140 26.56 8.49 49.99
CA GLN A 140 26.81 8.03 51.36
C GLN A 140 26.74 6.50 51.39
N SER A 141 27.59 5.84 52.18
CA SER A 141 27.45 4.40 52.41
C SER A 141 26.19 4.07 53.23
N SER A 142 25.92 2.78 53.44
CA SER A 142 24.80 2.25 54.23
C SER A 142 23.40 2.47 53.65
N PHE A 143 23.26 3.24 52.58
CA PHE A 143 22.01 3.43 51.84
C PHE A 143 22.27 3.38 50.33
N GLU A 144 21.38 2.73 49.58
CA GLU A 144 21.38 2.89 48.12
C GLU A 144 20.94 4.32 47.76
N PRO A 145 21.42 4.88 46.64
CA PRO A 145 20.99 6.20 46.21
C PRO A 145 19.47 6.32 46.02
N VAL A 146 18.89 7.40 46.56
CA VAL A 146 17.48 7.73 46.39
C VAL A 146 17.30 8.63 45.17
N PHE A 147 16.30 8.33 44.34
CA PHE A 147 15.99 9.06 43.10
C PHE A 147 15.52 10.49 43.39
N LEU A 148 16.45 11.45 43.43
CA LEU A 148 16.10 12.87 43.36
C LEU A 148 15.74 13.26 41.91
N LYS A 149 15.00 14.36 41.74
CA LYS A 149 14.65 14.92 40.43
C LYS A 149 15.92 15.11 39.59
N GLY A 150 16.05 14.33 38.51
CA GLY A 150 17.21 14.37 37.59
C GLY A 150 18.20 13.20 37.73
N GLY A 151 18.02 12.28 38.68
CA GLY A 151 18.78 11.03 38.77
C GLY A 151 18.03 9.83 38.16
N SER A 152 18.76 8.76 37.82
CA SER A 152 18.19 7.51 37.28
C SER A 152 19.01 6.29 37.70
N LYS A 153 18.34 5.18 38.05
CA LYS A 153 18.94 3.85 38.18
C LYS A 153 18.91 3.21 36.81
N LEU A 154 20.07 2.77 36.33
CA LEU A 154 20.25 2.19 35.00
C LEU A 154 19.99 0.69 35.00
N THR A 155 20.29 0.02 36.11
CA THR A 155 19.93 -1.39 36.32
C THR A 155 18.44 -1.54 36.65
N PRO A 156 17.85 -2.75 36.50
CA PRO A 156 16.45 -2.99 36.85
C PRO A 156 16.07 -2.53 38.26
N ALA A 157 14.81 -2.11 38.42
CA ALA A 157 14.31 -1.59 39.69
C ALA A 157 14.20 -2.69 40.78
N SER A 158 13.88 -3.93 40.39
CA SER A 158 13.78 -5.10 41.26
C SER A 158 15.02 -5.98 41.16
N GLY A 159 15.92 -5.89 42.14
CA GLY A 159 17.20 -6.60 42.14
C GLY A 159 18.21 -6.01 41.14
N GLY A 160 19.47 -5.90 41.55
CA GLY A 160 20.56 -5.45 40.68
C GLY A 160 21.20 -6.60 39.88
N LEU A 161 22.43 -6.37 39.45
CA LEU A 161 23.26 -7.32 38.72
C LEU A 161 23.79 -8.39 39.69
N GLN A 162 23.35 -9.64 39.53
CA GLN A 162 23.67 -10.81 40.37
C GLN A 162 23.54 -12.13 39.59
N GLY A 163 23.92 -13.27 40.19
CA GLY A 163 23.83 -14.60 39.58
C GLY A 163 24.79 -14.89 38.41
N GLN A 164 25.71 -13.98 38.08
CA GLN A 164 26.61 -14.06 36.92
C GLN A 164 28.05 -14.45 37.33
N ALA A 165 28.47 -15.65 36.92
CA ALA A 165 29.75 -16.27 37.33
C ALA A 165 30.98 -15.80 36.54
N THR A 166 30.77 -15.49 35.27
CA THR A 166 31.80 -15.10 34.31
C THR A 166 31.57 -13.66 33.90
N TYR A 167 32.63 -12.95 33.55
CA TYR A 167 32.47 -11.58 33.08
C TYR A 167 31.56 -11.53 31.85
N THR A 168 30.65 -10.56 31.85
CA THR A 168 29.80 -10.20 30.72
C THR A 168 29.78 -8.70 30.57
N ARG A 169 29.52 -8.21 29.35
CA ARG A 169 29.38 -6.78 29.07
C ARG A 169 27.92 -6.37 29.05
N ASN A 170 27.55 -5.38 29.84
CA ASN A 170 26.26 -4.71 29.72
C ASN A 170 26.45 -3.30 29.16
N THR A 171 25.46 -2.82 28.41
CA THR A 171 25.35 -1.43 27.96
C THR A 171 24.00 -0.87 28.38
N TYR A 172 24.00 0.28 29.03
CA TYR A 172 22.79 1.00 29.46
C TYR A 172 22.77 2.41 28.89
N THR A 173 21.64 2.82 28.31
CA THR A 173 21.42 4.21 27.91
C THR A 173 21.12 5.07 29.14
N ILE A 174 21.80 6.20 29.27
CA ILE A 174 21.49 7.21 30.29
C ILE A 174 20.21 7.93 29.87
N PRO A 175 19.13 7.88 30.67
CA PRO A 175 17.87 8.55 30.34
C PRO A 175 18.04 10.07 30.19
N ASN A 176 17.16 10.70 29.40
CA ASN A 176 17.11 12.16 29.20
C ASN A 176 18.40 12.77 28.60
N GLY A 177 19.11 12.02 27.75
CA GLY A 177 20.33 12.48 27.07
C GLY A 177 20.29 13.92 26.52
N PRO A 178 19.24 14.38 25.81
CA PRO A 178 19.18 15.76 25.30
C PRO A 178 19.25 16.84 26.40
N VAL A 179 18.72 16.54 27.59
CA VAL A 179 18.74 17.46 28.75
C VAL A 179 20.10 17.44 29.44
N LEU A 180 20.78 16.29 29.41
CA LEU A 180 22.07 16.09 30.07
C LEU A 180 23.27 16.52 29.20
N ALA A 181 23.07 16.78 27.92
CA ALA A 181 24.13 17.20 27.01
C ALA A 181 24.78 18.51 27.47
N GLY A 182 26.11 18.53 27.59
CA GLY A 182 26.86 19.67 28.12
C GLY A 182 26.83 19.79 29.66
N THR A 183 26.20 18.85 30.36
CA THR A 183 26.16 18.82 31.83
C THR A 183 27.08 17.73 32.39
N THR A 184 27.28 17.72 33.70
CA THR A 184 28.02 16.66 34.40
C THR A 184 27.05 15.67 35.02
N VAL A 185 27.33 14.37 34.87
CA VAL A 185 26.60 13.28 35.51
C VAL A 185 27.55 12.54 36.46
N ARG A 186 27.05 12.17 37.63
CA ARG A 186 27.71 11.27 38.58
C ARG A 186 27.32 9.84 38.30
N LEU A 187 28.23 9.06 37.72
CA LEU A 187 28.06 7.62 37.53
C LEU A 187 28.40 6.91 38.85
N VAL A 188 27.47 6.11 39.37
CA VAL A 188 27.64 5.38 40.64
C VAL A 188 27.44 3.88 40.42
N PHE A 189 28.40 3.07 40.87
CA PHE A 189 28.27 1.63 41.02
C PHE A 189 28.12 1.31 42.50
N SER A 190 26.97 0.76 42.88
CA SER A 190 26.65 0.42 44.27
C SER A 190 26.69 -1.08 44.46
N TRP A 191 27.39 -1.54 45.48
CA TRP A 191 27.29 -2.91 45.98
C TRP A 191 26.38 -2.92 47.19
N VAL A 192 25.41 -3.83 47.18
CA VAL A 192 24.50 -4.10 48.29
C VAL A 192 24.67 -5.56 48.66
N ASN A 193 24.89 -5.85 49.94
CA ASN A 193 24.72 -7.19 50.47
C ASN A 193 24.06 -7.18 51.85
N ASN A 194 23.30 -8.22 52.14
CA ASN A 194 22.66 -8.44 53.43
C ASN A 194 23.60 -9.22 54.40
N ASN A 195 23.07 -9.68 55.53
CA ASN A 195 23.80 -10.52 56.50
C ASN A 195 23.21 -11.95 56.62
N ALA A 196 22.48 -12.43 55.62
CA ALA A 196 21.64 -13.62 55.67
C ALA A 196 22.18 -14.79 54.82
N GLY A 197 23.48 -14.82 54.52
CA GLY A 197 24.07 -15.80 53.61
C GLY A 197 24.68 -15.11 52.40
N GLY A 198 24.91 -15.89 51.33
CA GLY A 198 25.46 -15.34 50.10
C GLY A 198 26.32 -16.31 49.29
N THR A 199 26.48 -16.03 48.00
CA THR A 199 27.23 -16.86 47.05
C THR A 199 28.43 -16.09 46.50
N GLN A 200 29.62 -16.68 46.60
CA GLN A 200 30.85 -16.10 46.03
C GLN A 200 30.94 -16.32 44.52
N PRO A 201 31.65 -15.45 43.77
CA PRO A 201 32.28 -14.22 44.23
C PRO A 201 31.35 -12.98 44.18
N PRO A 202 31.69 -11.88 44.88
CA PRO A 202 30.90 -10.65 44.86
C PRO A 202 31.12 -9.85 43.57
N ALA A 203 30.52 -8.66 43.47
CA ALA A 203 30.69 -7.79 42.32
C ALA A 203 32.16 -7.49 42.00
N ALA A 204 32.49 -7.64 40.72
CA ALA A 204 33.67 -7.11 40.07
C ALA A 204 33.25 -6.32 38.82
N LEU A 205 33.98 -5.25 38.53
CA LEU A 205 33.73 -4.26 37.50
C LEU A 205 35.04 -3.94 36.77
N ASP A 206 34.97 -3.92 35.44
CA ASP A 206 36.09 -3.63 34.56
C ASP A 206 35.63 -2.93 33.27
N ASN A 207 36.57 -2.32 32.52
CA ASN A 207 36.35 -1.75 31.18
C ASN A 207 35.13 -0.82 31.06
N VAL A 208 34.98 0.12 31.99
CA VAL A 208 33.90 1.10 32.00
C VAL A 208 34.13 2.11 30.89
N VAL A 209 33.19 2.20 29.95
CA VAL A 209 33.22 3.12 28.82
C VAL A 209 31.90 3.88 28.74
N VAL A 210 31.97 5.21 28.74
CA VAL A 210 30.83 6.07 28.42
C VAL A 210 31.00 6.57 26.99
N THR A 211 29.98 6.41 26.16
CA THR A 211 29.98 6.91 24.79
C THR A 211 28.84 7.88 24.54
N ALA A 212 29.01 8.76 23.55
CA ALA A 212 28.04 9.74 23.11
C ALA A 212 27.78 9.62 21.62
N ARG A 213 26.50 9.72 21.23
CA ARG A 213 26.09 9.81 19.82
C ARG A 213 24.84 10.65 19.66
N ASN A 214 24.54 11.02 18.41
CA ASN A 214 23.26 11.61 18.05
C ASN A 214 22.36 10.54 17.42
N VAL A 215 21.17 10.37 17.98
CA VAL A 215 20.07 9.58 17.41
C VAL A 215 18.98 10.55 17.01
N ALA A 216 18.42 10.44 15.81
CA ALA A 216 17.34 11.34 15.41
C ALA A 216 16.13 11.16 16.34
N THR A 217 15.50 12.26 16.76
CA THR A 217 14.21 12.19 17.45
C THR A 217 13.11 11.87 16.44
N GLY A 218 12.05 11.15 16.83
CA GLY A 218 10.89 10.97 15.95
C GLY A 218 10.22 12.30 15.60
N LEU A 219 9.69 12.41 14.39
CA LEU A 219 8.85 13.56 14.01
C LEU A 219 7.52 13.54 14.78
N ALA A 220 6.93 14.73 14.97
CA ALA A 220 5.63 14.90 15.59
C ALA A 220 4.98 16.22 15.09
N GLY A 221 3.69 16.18 14.77
CA GLY A 221 2.92 17.35 14.37
C GLY A 221 2.95 17.62 12.86
N THR A 222 2.78 18.89 12.49
CA THR A 222 2.60 19.30 11.09
C THR A 222 3.86 19.94 10.52
N TYR A 223 4.22 19.53 9.31
CA TYR A 223 5.32 20.04 8.51
C TYR A 223 4.81 20.45 7.12
N THR A 224 5.59 21.25 6.40
CA THR A 224 5.36 21.55 4.98
C THR A 224 6.43 20.88 4.12
N ILE A 225 6.07 20.49 2.90
CA ILE A 225 7.02 20.18 1.82
C ILE A 225 6.82 21.23 0.73
N ASP A 226 7.65 22.27 0.72
CA ASP A 226 7.58 23.37 -0.25
C ASP A 226 8.98 23.76 -0.73
N ASN A 227 9.25 23.55 -2.01
CA ASN A 227 10.52 23.89 -2.66
C ASN A 227 10.68 25.39 -2.96
N THR A 228 9.69 26.22 -2.64
CA THR A 228 9.79 27.69 -2.71
C THR A 228 10.14 28.33 -1.38
N LEU A 229 10.14 27.56 -0.30
CA LEU A 229 10.54 28.00 1.03
C LEU A 229 11.91 27.41 1.40
N PRO A 230 12.76 28.14 2.15
CA PRO A 230 14.00 27.58 2.65
C PRO A 230 13.74 26.41 3.60
N ALA A 231 14.72 25.51 3.74
CA ALA A 231 14.68 24.46 4.75
C ALA A 231 14.58 25.07 6.15
N SER A 232 13.71 24.52 7.00
CA SER A 232 13.52 24.99 8.38
C SER A 232 13.14 23.82 9.29
N ALA A 233 12.92 24.10 10.58
CA ALA A 233 12.44 23.09 11.52
C ALA A 233 11.03 22.55 11.17
N THR A 234 10.27 23.28 10.35
CA THR A 234 8.89 22.96 9.97
C THR A 234 8.67 22.83 8.47
N ASN A 235 9.65 23.19 7.63
CA ASN A 235 9.60 23.04 6.17
C ASN A 235 10.73 22.15 5.65
N PHE A 236 10.35 21.13 4.87
CA PHE A 236 11.26 20.37 4.03
C PHE A 236 11.21 20.93 2.61
N PRO A 237 12.37 21.20 1.96
CA PRO A 237 12.38 21.72 0.59
C PRO A 237 12.01 20.65 -0.47
N SER A 238 11.94 19.37 -0.11
CA SER A 238 11.64 18.27 -1.04
C SER A 238 11.10 17.02 -0.30
N PHE A 239 10.53 16.07 -1.05
CA PHE A 239 10.11 14.77 -0.51
C PHE A 239 11.31 13.96 -0.02
N THR A 240 12.45 14.01 -0.73
CA THR A 240 13.70 13.34 -0.31
C THR A 240 14.14 13.80 1.07
N ALA A 241 14.06 15.10 1.38
CA ALA A 241 14.41 15.62 2.69
C ALA A 241 13.45 15.13 3.79
N ALA A 242 12.14 15.16 3.53
CA ALA A 242 11.11 14.70 4.46
C ALA A 242 11.24 13.19 4.74
N VAL A 243 11.36 12.38 3.69
CA VAL A 243 11.48 10.91 3.79
C VAL A 243 12.78 10.51 4.46
N SER A 244 13.90 11.15 4.10
CA SER A 244 15.19 10.88 4.75
C SER A 244 15.12 11.16 6.25
N ARG A 245 14.38 12.19 6.67
CA ARG A 245 14.20 12.53 8.09
C ARG A 245 13.29 11.54 8.82
N LEU A 246 12.23 11.08 8.16
CA LEU A 246 11.33 10.05 8.70
C LEU A 246 12.06 8.71 8.86
N ASN A 247 12.86 8.32 7.87
CA ASN A 247 13.65 7.09 7.90
C ASN A 247 14.72 7.02 9.00
N GLN A 248 15.01 8.14 9.69
CA GLN A 248 15.99 8.16 10.77
C GLN A 248 15.41 7.75 12.14
N ALA A 249 14.10 7.89 12.34
CA ALA A 249 13.43 7.55 13.61
C ALA A 249 11.91 7.46 13.46
N LEU A 250 11.31 6.50 14.16
CA LEU A 250 9.85 6.36 14.23
C LEU A 250 9.18 7.65 14.75
N PRO A 251 8.03 8.06 14.18
CA PRO A 251 7.22 9.15 14.71
C PRO A 251 6.88 8.95 16.20
N THR A 252 6.86 10.06 16.96
CA THR A 252 6.49 10.05 18.39
C THR A 252 5.04 10.47 18.65
N ALA A 253 4.39 11.03 17.64
CA ALA A 253 2.97 11.43 17.61
C ALA A 253 2.52 11.49 16.13
N PRO A 254 1.23 11.71 15.81
CA PRO A 254 0.78 11.85 14.43
C PRO A 254 1.59 12.91 13.66
N VAL A 255 1.97 12.58 12.42
CA VAL A 255 2.76 13.45 11.53
C VAL A 255 1.96 13.77 10.27
N THR A 256 1.90 15.05 9.90
CA THR A 256 1.30 15.48 8.63
C THR A 256 2.26 16.35 7.85
N PHE A 257 2.56 15.97 6.62
CA PHE A 257 3.27 16.76 5.62
C PHE A 257 2.26 17.41 4.68
N ASN A 258 2.07 18.72 4.83
CA ASN A 258 1.27 19.52 3.92
C ASN A 258 2.10 19.90 2.68
N VAL A 259 1.64 19.55 1.50
CA VAL A 259 2.31 19.81 0.23
C VAL A 259 1.47 20.80 -0.58
N PRO A 260 1.93 22.03 -0.86
CA PRO A 260 1.13 22.99 -1.62
C PRO A 260 0.80 22.50 -3.02
N SER A 261 -0.45 22.74 -3.46
CA SER A 261 -0.93 22.41 -4.80
C SER A 261 -0.11 23.11 -5.88
N GLY A 262 0.09 22.46 -7.03
CA GLY A 262 0.81 23.02 -8.18
C GLY A 262 2.34 22.94 -8.11
N ARG A 263 2.91 22.37 -7.05
CA ARG A 263 4.35 22.16 -6.93
C ARG A 263 4.84 21.02 -7.82
N VAL A 264 6.04 21.17 -8.37
CA VAL A 264 6.74 20.12 -9.12
C VAL A 264 8.05 19.84 -8.41
N PHE A 265 8.27 18.57 -8.06
CA PHE A 265 9.49 18.11 -7.40
C PHE A 265 10.24 17.16 -8.33
N ALA A 266 11.32 17.65 -8.92
CA ALA A 266 12.19 16.83 -9.78
C ALA A 266 13.25 16.14 -8.94
N GLU A 267 12.95 14.94 -8.45
CA GLU A 267 13.79 14.19 -7.53
C GLU A 267 13.55 12.68 -7.60
N GLN A 268 14.55 11.91 -7.17
CA GLN A 268 14.39 10.49 -6.89
C GLN A 268 14.22 10.32 -5.38
N VAL A 269 12.99 10.07 -4.94
CA VAL A 269 12.70 9.89 -3.51
C VAL A 269 13.31 8.55 -3.05
N PRO A 270 14.05 8.52 -1.92
CA PRO A 270 14.52 7.26 -1.35
C PRO A 270 13.34 6.44 -0.82
N PRO A 271 13.48 5.11 -0.68
CA PRO A 271 12.39 4.29 -0.14
C PRO A 271 11.97 4.73 1.26
N LEU A 272 10.68 4.85 1.55
CA LEU A 272 10.19 4.92 2.92
C LEU A 272 10.36 3.55 3.55
N VAL A 273 11.24 3.47 4.56
CA VAL A 273 11.50 2.25 5.33
C VAL A 273 11.06 2.36 6.78
N VAL A 274 10.65 3.57 7.20
CA VAL A 274 10.04 3.84 8.49
C VAL A 274 8.68 4.49 8.24
N GLY A 275 7.64 3.89 8.81
CA GLY A 275 6.27 4.41 8.78
C GLY A 275 5.85 4.99 10.12
N GLY A 276 4.55 4.99 10.37
CA GLY A 276 3.93 5.33 11.64
C GLY A 276 3.41 4.11 12.41
N THR A 277 2.51 4.39 13.35
CA THR A 277 1.71 3.39 14.07
C THR A 277 0.25 3.85 14.09
N ALA A 278 -0.69 3.04 14.59
CA ALA A 278 -2.07 3.46 14.77
C ALA A 278 -2.21 4.74 15.64
N ALA A 279 -1.33 4.92 16.62
CA ALA A 279 -1.32 6.09 17.50
C ALA A 279 -0.52 7.28 16.92
N ALA A 280 0.34 7.04 15.93
CA ALA A 280 1.20 8.04 15.31
C ALA A 280 1.29 7.82 13.79
N PRO A 281 0.18 7.97 13.04
CA PRO A 281 0.15 7.78 11.60
C PRO A 281 0.92 8.91 10.89
N VAL A 282 1.35 8.64 9.65
CA VAL A 282 2.07 9.61 8.81
C VAL A 282 1.27 9.90 7.55
N VAL A 283 0.96 11.18 7.31
CA VAL A 283 0.13 11.62 6.19
C VAL A 283 0.91 12.61 5.31
N PHE A 284 1.02 12.33 4.01
CA PHE A 284 1.42 13.28 2.98
C PHE A 284 0.16 13.72 2.25
N ARG A 285 -0.17 15.01 2.31
CA ARG A 285 -1.41 15.51 1.69
C ARG A 285 -1.22 16.81 0.93
N ARG A 286 -1.95 16.95 -0.17
CA ARG A 286 -2.09 18.23 -0.85
C ARG A 286 -2.76 19.26 0.05
N THR A 287 -2.35 20.52 -0.10
CA THR A 287 -3.05 21.70 0.42
C THR A 287 -3.31 22.71 -0.70
N GLY A 288 -4.39 23.50 -0.58
CA GLY A 288 -4.82 24.42 -1.64
C GLY A 288 -5.75 23.79 -2.68
N ASN A 289 -6.24 24.62 -3.62
CA ASN A 289 -7.33 24.27 -4.54
C ASN A 289 -6.87 24.08 -6.00
N LEU A 290 -5.57 24.05 -6.27
CA LEU A 290 -5.04 23.81 -7.61
C LEU A 290 -4.77 22.32 -7.85
N VAL A 291 -4.09 22.04 -8.97
CA VAL A 291 -3.61 20.71 -9.36
C VAL A 291 -2.77 20.09 -8.25
N ASN A 292 -2.75 18.76 -8.17
CA ASN A 292 -1.93 18.07 -7.20
C ASN A 292 -0.43 18.44 -7.37
N PRO A 293 0.34 18.52 -6.27
CA PRO A 293 1.79 18.49 -6.38
C PRO A 293 2.22 17.21 -7.10
N VAL A 294 3.26 17.30 -7.92
CA VAL A 294 3.77 16.17 -8.72
C VAL A 294 5.23 15.92 -8.41
N ILE A 295 5.57 14.65 -8.17
CA ILE A 295 6.95 14.18 -8.10
C ILE A 295 7.32 13.64 -9.48
N THR A 296 8.46 14.07 -10.01
CA THR A 296 8.99 13.58 -11.28
C THR A 296 10.35 12.94 -11.11
N ALA A 297 10.51 11.72 -11.61
CA ALA A 297 11.78 10.99 -11.62
C ALA A 297 12.09 10.42 -13.00
N THR A 298 13.35 10.06 -13.22
CA THR A 298 13.87 9.56 -14.51
C THR A 298 14.11 8.05 -14.53
N SER A 299 14.11 7.37 -13.38
CA SER A 299 14.38 5.93 -13.28
C SER A 299 13.75 5.32 -12.03
N GLY A 300 13.81 3.99 -11.87
CA GLY A 300 13.38 3.30 -10.65
C GLY A 300 11.88 3.43 -10.35
N ALA A 301 11.54 3.56 -9.07
CA ALA A 301 10.19 3.88 -8.60
C ALA A 301 10.12 5.36 -8.21
N ILE A 302 9.07 6.09 -8.56
CA ILE A 302 8.95 7.52 -8.19
C ILE A 302 8.68 7.66 -6.69
N LEU A 303 7.74 6.86 -6.17
CA LEU A 303 7.52 6.65 -4.74
C LEU A 303 7.65 5.16 -4.41
N ASP A 304 8.46 4.86 -3.39
CA ASP A 304 8.73 3.49 -2.94
C ASP A 304 8.46 3.37 -1.44
N VAL A 305 7.53 2.51 -1.05
CA VAL A 305 7.18 2.18 0.33
C VAL A 305 7.63 0.75 0.61
N ALA A 306 8.55 0.59 1.54
CA ALA A 306 9.24 -0.66 1.80
C ALA A 306 9.13 -1.03 3.30
N GLY A 307 8.16 -1.88 3.65
CA GLY A 307 7.91 -2.32 5.03
C GLY A 307 7.57 -1.20 6.02
N ALA A 308 7.07 -0.06 5.52
CA ALA A 308 6.65 1.08 6.33
C ALA A 308 5.13 1.10 6.46
N ASP A 309 4.64 1.29 7.69
CA ASP A 309 3.23 1.11 8.03
C ASP A 309 2.49 2.44 8.33
N TYR A 310 1.16 2.42 8.37
CA TYR A 310 0.31 3.54 8.78
C TYR A 310 0.61 4.84 8.01
N LEU A 311 0.61 4.71 6.68
CA LEU A 311 0.95 5.78 5.74
C LEU A 311 -0.27 6.20 4.94
N THR A 312 -0.39 7.50 4.66
CA THR A 312 -1.37 8.03 3.72
C THR A 312 -0.71 8.97 2.71
N PHE A 313 -0.99 8.77 1.43
CA PHE A 313 -0.70 9.72 0.35
C PHE A 313 -2.02 10.20 -0.23
N ASP A 314 -2.34 11.48 -0.04
CA ASP A 314 -3.58 12.09 -0.49
C ASP A 314 -3.31 13.26 -1.45
N GLY A 315 -3.58 13.04 -2.73
CA GLY A 315 -3.43 14.05 -3.76
C GLY A 315 -1.98 14.33 -4.13
N ILE A 316 -1.12 13.30 -4.16
CA ILE A 316 0.26 13.41 -4.61
C ILE A 316 0.38 12.72 -5.98
N ASP A 317 0.65 13.47 -7.04
CA ASP A 317 0.83 12.91 -8.38
C ASP A 317 2.27 12.41 -8.57
N VAL A 318 2.44 11.42 -9.44
CA VAL A 318 3.77 10.96 -9.87
C VAL A 318 3.84 10.91 -11.40
N ARG A 319 4.96 11.40 -11.96
CA ARG A 319 5.13 11.48 -13.40
C ARG A 319 6.55 11.17 -13.88
N ALA A 320 6.68 10.33 -14.89
CA ALA A 320 7.96 10.09 -15.56
C ALA A 320 8.51 11.39 -16.19
N ALA A 321 9.81 11.64 -16.01
CA ALA A 321 10.53 12.73 -16.67
C ALA A 321 11.30 12.22 -17.90
N GLY A 322 11.32 13.01 -18.98
CA GLY A 322 12.10 12.75 -20.19
C GLY A 322 11.40 11.88 -21.25
N THR A 323 12.11 11.61 -22.37
CA THR A 323 11.59 10.90 -23.56
C THR A 323 12.18 9.48 -23.76
N GLY A 324 12.95 8.97 -22.80
CA GLY A 324 13.61 7.64 -22.84
C GLY A 324 12.95 6.59 -21.93
N GLN A 325 13.69 5.52 -21.60
CA GLN A 325 13.27 4.55 -20.57
C GLN A 325 13.19 5.30 -19.24
N GLY A 326 11.96 5.56 -18.78
CA GLY A 326 11.68 6.33 -17.57
C GLY A 326 11.66 5.46 -16.30
N PRO A 327 11.05 5.93 -15.20
CA PRO A 327 10.77 5.10 -14.05
C PRO A 327 9.93 3.88 -14.42
N ALA A 328 10.28 2.73 -13.85
CA ALA A 328 9.55 1.48 -13.98
C ALA A 328 8.24 1.53 -13.18
N TYR A 329 8.20 2.26 -12.06
CA TYR A 329 7.04 2.25 -11.18
C TYR A 329 6.63 3.67 -10.77
N GLY A 330 5.33 3.95 -10.78
CA GLY A 330 4.81 5.17 -10.18
C GLY A 330 4.85 5.06 -8.67
N TYR A 331 3.95 4.25 -8.12
CA TYR A 331 3.97 3.80 -6.74
C TYR A 331 4.45 2.35 -6.67
N ARG A 332 5.49 2.11 -5.87
CA ARG A 332 5.95 0.76 -5.52
C ARG A 332 5.71 0.51 -4.03
N ILE A 333 5.02 -0.58 -3.73
CA ILE A 333 4.72 -1.06 -2.38
C ILE A 333 5.35 -2.44 -2.26
N ARG A 334 6.18 -2.65 -1.24
CA ARG A 334 6.90 -3.90 -1.08
C ARG A 334 7.26 -4.19 0.36
N ASN A 335 7.47 -5.45 0.66
CA ASN A 335 8.12 -5.79 1.92
C ASN A 335 9.59 -5.36 1.92
N LEU A 336 10.10 -5.06 3.10
CA LEU A 336 11.50 -4.68 3.33
C LEU A 336 12.34 -5.91 3.64
N THR A 337 11.82 -6.80 4.46
CA THR A 337 12.47 -8.04 4.90
C THR A 337 11.47 -9.20 4.80
N PRO A 338 11.92 -10.47 4.91
CA PRO A 338 11.02 -11.63 4.94
C PRO A 338 9.96 -11.60 6.04
N THR A 339 10.09 -10.71 7.03
CA THR A 339 9.20 -10.55 8.19
C THR A 339 8.70 -9.10 8.37
N ASN A 340 8.82 -8.26 7.34
CA ASN A 340 8.35 -6.88 7.39
C ASN A 340 7.74 -6.41 6.07
N GLY A 341 6.46 -6.71 5.87
CA GLY A 341 5.60 -6.17 4.81
C GLY A 341 4.96 -4.84 5.20
N VAL A 342 4.43 -4.11 4.20
CA VAL A 342 3.71 -2.86 4.40
C VAL A 342 2.31 -3.12 4.97
N ARG A 343 1.90 -2.35 5.98
CA ARG A 343 0.56 -2.40 6.58
C ARG A 343 -0.11 -1.05 6.69
N HIS A 344 -1.42 -1.01 6.51
CA HIS A 344 -2.23 0.20 6.71
C HIS A 344 -1.74 1.35 5.83
N LEU A 345 -1.66 1.10 4.52
CA LEU A 345 -1.31 2.10 3.53
C LEU A 345 -2.58 2.57 2.80
N LEU A 346 -2.76 3.88 2.71
CA LEU A 346 -3.78 4.50 1.87
C LEU A 346 -3.12 5.38 0.80
N VAL A 347 -3.38 5.09 -0.48
CA VAL A 347 -3.03 5.96 -1.60
C VAL A 347 -4.32 6.44 -2.24
N GLN A 348 -4.53 7.76 -2.27
CA GLN A 348 -5.76 8.33 -2.81
C GLN A 348 -5.60 9.63 -3.59
N ASN A 349 -6.58 9.90 -4.46
CA ASN A 349 -6.75 11.16 -5.18
C ASN A 349 -5.55 11.55 -6.09
N ALA A 350 -4.83 10.57 -6.64
CA ALA A 350 -3.58 10.79 -7.37
C ALA A 350 -3.67 10.44 -8.86
N THR A 351 -2.90 11.15 -9.68
CA THR A 351 -2.63 10.80 -11.07
C THR A 351 -1.22 10.23 -11.21
N ILE A 352 -1.12 9.07 -11.86
CA ILE A 352 0.12 8.35 -12.15
C ILE A 352 0.32 8.36 -13.67
N THR A 353 1.40 8.99 -14.13
CA THR A 353 1.71 9.11 -15.56
C THR A 353 3.13 8.67 -15.85
N LEU A 354 3.33 7.50 -16.46
CA LEU A 354 4.67 6.99 -16.76
C LEU A 354 5.04 7.18 -18.23
N ASN A 355 5.80 6.24 -18.79
CA ASN A 355 6.09 6.14 -20.21
C ASN A 355 5.80 4.72 -20.71
N ARG A 356 4.66 4.54 -21.40
CA ARG A 356 4.24 3.26 -22.00
C ARG A 356 5.23 2.66 -22.99
N SER A 357 6.18 3.44 -23.52
CA SER A 357 7.25 2.89 -24.36
C SER A 357 8.23 2.01 -23.56
N TYR A 358 8.26 2.17 -22.23
CA TYR A 358 9.03 1.29 -21.35
C TYR A 358 8.16 0.10 -20.94
N LEU A 359 8.48 -1.10 -21.45
CA LEU A 359 7.69 -2.32 -21.25
C LEU A 359 7.54 -2.75 -19.78
N SER A 360 8.45 -2.32 -18.91
CA SER A 360 8.38 -2.59 -17.47
C SER A 360 7.64 -1.52 -16.69
N SER A 361 7.11 -0.48 -17.36
CA SER A 361 6.39 0.60 -16.68
C SER A 361 5.03 0.12 -16.16
N ALA A 362 4.84 0.20 -14.85
CA ALA A 362 3.59 -0.10 -14.17
C ALA A 362 3.17 1.07 -13.27
N GLY A 363 1.92 1.51 -13.37
CA GLY A 363 1.42 2.65 -12.59
C GLY A 363 1.55 2.42 -11.09
N VAL A 364 0.98 1.32 -10.62
CA VAL A 364 1.11 0.85 -9.24
C VAL A 364 1.58 -0.60 -9.23
N VAL A 365 2.57 -0.89 -8.38
CA VAL A 365 3.04 -2.25 -8.11
C VAL A 365 3.06 -2.49 -6.61
N GLN A 366 2.40 -3.55 -6.16
CA GLN A 366 2.51 -4.11 -4.81
C GLN A 366 3.08 -5.53 -4.90
N ALA A 367 4.14 -5.82 -4.17
CA ALA A 367 4.79 -7.12 -4.25
C ALA A 367 5.41 -7.58 -2.93
N ALA A 368 5.33 -8.88 -2.67
CA ALA A 368 6.07 -9.58 -1.63
C ALA A 368 6.43 -10.97 -2.16
N ASN A 369 7.31 -11.06 -3.18
CA ASN A 369 7.54 -12.29 -3.95
C ASN A 369 8.91 -12.37 -4.68
N ASP A 370 9.97 -11.74 -4.14
CA ASP A 370 11.30 -11.59 -4.75
C ASP A 370 11.36 -10.82 -6.09
N ASN A 371 10.22 -10.30 -6.59
CA ASN A 371 10.17 -9.47 -7.79
C ASN A 371 9.94 -8.00 -7.47
N SER A 372 10.18 -7.13 -8.44
CA SER A 372 9.97 -5.68 -8.33
C SER A 372 10.76 -5.02 -7.19
N GLY A 373 11.80 -5.66 -6.66
CA GLY A 373 12.59 -5.19 -5.52
C GLY A 373 12.03 -5.58 -4.14
N SER A 374 10.99 -6.42 -4.10
CA SER A 374 10.51 -7.11 -2.89
C SER A 374 11.42 -8.29 -2.54
N VAL A 375 11.19 -8.90 -1.38
CA VAL A 375 11.86 -10.14 -0.93
C VAL A 375 10.82 -11.22 -0.64
N SER A 376 11.24 -12.48 -0.60
CA SER A 376 10.38 -13.60 -0.23
C SER A 376 9.99 -13.52 1.25
N PRO A 377 8.67 -13.50 1.57
CA PRO A 377 8.20 -13.64 2.94
C PRO A 377 8.62 -14.97 3.57
N ALA A 378 9.02 -14.94 4.84
CA ALA A 378 9.22 -16.11 5.68
C ALA A 378 7.96 -16.45 6.51
N ASP A 379 7.11 -15.45 6.76
CA ASP A 379 5.83 -15.58 7.44
C ASP A 379 4.82 -14.51 6.96
N THR A 380 3.63 -14.48 7.54
CA THR A 380 2.58 -13.49 7.21
C THR A 380 2.98 -12.05 7.58
N SER A 381 3.95 -11.86 8.47
CA SER A 381 4.45 -10.53 8.81
C SER A 381 5.26 -9.91 7.64
N GLY A 382 5.81 -10.75 6.76
CA GLY A 382 6.47 -10.35 5.51
C GLY A 382 5.55 -10.06 4.33
N CYS A 383 4.26 -10.39 4.40
CA CYS A 383 3.26 -10.05 3.38
C CYS A 383 2.77 -8.60 3.59
N ASN A 384 2.42 -7.90 2.51
CA ASN A 384 1.72 -6.63 2.66
C ASN A 384 0.23 -6.88 2.96
N ALA A 385 -0.37 -5.99 3.76
CA ALA A 385 -1.75 -6.15 4.19
C ALA A 385 -2.43 -4.80 4.47
N HIS A 386 -3.76 -4.76 4.44
CA HIS A 386 -4.54 -3.55 4.77
C HIS A 386 -4.11 -2.36 3.89
N THR A 387 -4.01 -2.59 2.58
CA THR A 387 -3.56 -1.60 1.60
C THR A 387 -4.71 -1.17 0.70
N HIS A 388 -4.97 0.13 0.66
CA HIS A 388 -6.15 0.71 0.04
C HIS A 388 -5.75 1.72 -1.05
N TYR A 389 -6.39 1.62 -2.20
CA TYR A 389 -6.14 2.46 -3.38
C TYR A 389 -7.44 3.07 -3.87
N HIS A 390 -7.58 4.39 -3.73
CA HIS A 390 -8.85 5.07 -3.95
C HIS A 390 -8.72 6.23 -4.94
N ASN A 391 -9.63 6.33 -5.91
CA ASN A 391 -9.73 7.49 -6.81
C ASN A 391 -8.37 7.83 -7.49
N LEU A 392 -7.81 6.85 -8.21
CA LEU A 392 -6.54 7.00 -8.94
C LEU A 392 -6.77 7.07 -10.44
N LEU A 393 -6.00 7.90 -11.14
CA LEU A 393 -5.89 7.87 -12.60
C LEU A 393 -4.51 7.35 -13.01
N ILE A 394 -4.46 6.19 -13.66
CA ILE A 394 -3.25 5.58 -14.20
C ILE A 394 -3.28 5.73 -15.72
N GLN A 395 -2.25 6.38 -16.29
CA GLN A 395 -2.19 6.67 -17.73
C GLN A 395 -0.75 6.62 -18.27
N ASN A 396 -0.63 6.45 -19.59
CA ASN A 396 0.65 6.36 -20.29
C ASN A 396 1.63 5.35 -19.67
N CYS A 397 1.14 4.18 -19.26
CA CYS A 397 1.92 3.08 -18.70
C CYS A 397 1.85 1.85 -19.61
N TYR A 398 2.80 0.91 -19.50
CA TYR A 398 2.69 -0.35 -20.22
C TYR A 398 1.72 -1.32 -19.52
N THR A 399 1.83 -1.40 -18.20
CA THR A 399 0.91 -2.11 -17.29
C THR A 399 0.20 -1.10 -16.39
N GLY A 400 -1.09 -1.28 -16.13
CA GLY A 400 -1.84 -0.37 -15.25
C GLY A 400 -1.50 -0.56 -13.78
N PHE A 401 -2.01 -1.65 -13.20
CA PHE A 401 -1.93 -1.97 -11.76
C PHE A 401 -1.52 -3.42 -11.56
N THR A 402 -0.59 -3.70 -10.64
CA THR A 402 -0.19 -5.08 -10.32
C THR A 402 -0.03 -5.31 -8.83
N VAL A 403 -0.61 -6.40 -8.32
CA VAL A 403 -0.35 -6.97 -7.00
C VAL A 403 0.14 -8.40 -7.15
N SER A 404 1.21 -8.76 -6.45
CA SER A 404 1.77 -10.10 -6.48
C SER A 404 2.26 -10.56 -5.11
N GLY A 405 1.45 -11.37 -4.42
CA GLY A 405 1.89 -12.15 -3.27
C GLY A 405 2.80 -13.31 -3.67
N TYR A 406 3.47 -13.94 -2.70
CA TYR A 406 4.50 -14.93 -2.98
C TYR A 406 3.93 -16.28 -3.43
N THR A 407 3.25 -16.95 -2.51
CA THR A 407 2.69 -18.29 -2.73
C THR A 407 1.26 -18.33 -2.21
N SER A 408 0.64 -19.50 -2.36
CA SER A 408 -0.68 -19.78 -1.85
C SER A 408 -0.77 -19.67 -0.31
N THR A 409 0.35 -19.81 0.41
CA THR A 409 0.45 -19.64 1.88
C THR A 409 0.67 -18.18 2.30
N TRP A 410 1.31 -17.39 1.46
CA TRP A 410 1.77 -16.03 1.77
C TRP A 410 1.14 -15.02 0.82
N SER A 411 -0.19 -14.94 0.89
CA SER A 411 -1.00 -14.04 0.08
C SER A 411 -1.02 -12.61 0.64
N GLU A 412 -1.17 -11.67 -0.28
CA GLU A 412 -1.52 -10.28 0.02
C GLU A 412 -2.93 -10.26 0.62
N PHE A 413 -3.14 -9.53 1.71
CA PHE A 413 -4.34 -9.64 2.52
C PHE A 413 -5.05 -8.31 2.72
N ASP A 414 -6.39 -8.29 2.62
CA ASP A 414 -7.22 -7.10 2.87
C ASP A 414 -6.80 -5.94 1.96
N LEU A 415 -6.95 -6.18 0.65
CA LEU A 415 -6.64 -5.24 -0.42
C LEU A 415 -7.95 -4.64 -0.93
N GLU A 416 -8.04 -3.31 -0.90
CA GLU A 416 -9.15 -2.57 -1.51
C GLU A 416 -8.67 -1.70 -2.67
N ILE A 417 -9.29 -1.85 -3.83
CA ILE A 417 -9.03 -1.06 -5.02
C ILE A 417 -10.38 -0.53 -5.51
N ASP A 418 -10.58 0.78 -5.35
CA ASP A 418 -11.82 1.43 -5.75
C ASP A 418 -11.65 2.76 -6.50
N TYR A 419 -12.61 3.04 -7.39
CA TYR A 419 -12.59 4.23 -8.24
C TYR A 419 -11.24 4.44 -8.97
N VAL A 420 -10.51 3.37 -9.24
CA VAL A 420 -9.27 3.42 -10.01
C VAL A 420 -9.61 3.35 -11.49
N VAL A 421 -9.10 4.34 -12.22
CA VAL A 421 -9.17 4.43 -13.67
C VAL A 421 -7.84 4.03 -14.27
N VAL A 422 -7.81 2.93 -15.00
CA VAL A 422 -6.68 2.47 -15.81
C VAL A 422 -6.97 2.83 -17.27
N GLY A 423 -6.27 3.84 -17.77
CA GLY A 423 -6.44 4.40 -19.11
C GLY A 423 -7.32 5.65 -19.13
N ASN A 424 -6.82 6.73 -19.71
CA ASN A 424 -7.52 8.02 -19.79
C ASN A 424 -8.62 8.10 -20.88
N GLY A 425 -8.93 6.98 -21.54
CA GLY A 425 -9.92 6.90 -22.62
C GLY A 425 -9.35 7.16 -24.02
N THR A 426 -8.05 7.47 -24.14
CA THR A 426 -7.36 7.48 -25.42
C THR A 426 -6.96 6.05 -25.81
N ALA A 427 -7.18 5.69 -27.08
CA ALA A 427 -6.75 4.40 -27.60
C ALA A 427 -5.23 4.23 -27.46
N GLY A 428 -4.82 3.16 -26.77
CA GLY A 428 -3.42 2.81 -26.56
C GLY A 428 -2.74 3.60 -25.45
N ASP A 429 -3.50 4.30 -24.60
CA ASP A 429 -2.95 4.95 -23.41
C ASP A 429 -2.26 3.95 -22.47
N ILE A 430 -2.74 2.71 -22.43
CA ILE A 430 -2.10 1.59 -21.73
C ILE A 430 -1.56 0.57 -22.74
N GLY A 431 -0.28 0.22 -22.60
CA GLY A 431 0.42 -0.71 -23.49
C GLY A 431 0.84 -0.06 -24.81
N ASN A 432 0.23 -0.49 -25.91
CA ASN A 432 0.50 -0.07 -27.29
C ASN A 432 1.87 -0.51 -27.85
N GLY A 433 2.44 -1.58 -27.29
CA GLY A 433 3.63 -2.26 -27.81
C GLY A 433 3.30 -3.63 -28.42
N THR A 434 4.32 -4.46 -28.64
CA THR A 434 4.18 -5.79 -29.26
C THR A 434 3.97 -6.92 -28.24
N SER A 435 4.28 -6.70 -26.96
CA SER A 435 4.10 -7.69 -25.89
C SER A 435 2.68 -7.64 -25.33
N GLY A 436 2.32 -8.61 -24.48
CA GLY A 436 1.02 -8.62 -23.79
C GLY A 436 0.80 -7.36 -22.94
N VAL A 437 -0.45 -7.03 -22.68
CA VAL A 437 -0.87 -5.80 -21.97
C VAL A 437 -1.86 -6.16 -20.88
N VAL A 438 -1.68 -5.57 -19.71
CA VAL A 438 -2.53 -5.83 -18.55
C VAL A 438 -3.02 -4.53 -17.95
N GLY A 439 -4.34 -4.42 -17.78
CA GLY A 439 -4.98 -3.32 -17.08
C GLY A 439 -4.74 -3.47 -15.59
N THR A 440 -5.24 -4.55 -15.01
CA THR A 440 -4.99 -4.93 -13.61
C THR A 440 -4.65 -6.41 -13.50
N GLN A 441 -3.58 -6.73 -12.77
CA GLN A 441 -3.20 -8.10 -12.40
C GLN A 441 -3.13 -8.24 -10.89
N LEU A 442 -3.87 -9.18 -10.30
CA LEU A 442 -3.82 -9.47 -8.86
C LEU A 442 -3.57 -10.96 -8.66
N SER A 443 -2.44 -11.28 -8.03
CA SER A 443 -1.95 -12.64 -7.85
C SER A 443 -1.72 -12.96 -6.38
N ASN A 444 -2.19 -14.14 -5.93
CA ASN A 444 -2.09 -14.60 -4.54
C ASN A 444 -2.68 -13.57 -3.55
N VAL A 445 -3.98 -13.30 -3.69
CA VAL A 445 -4.71 -12.32 -2.88
C VAL A 445 -5.82 -12.98 -2.07
N ARG A 446 -6.09 -12.45 -0.87
CA ARG A 446 -7.15 -12.91 0.03
C ARG A 446 -7.90 -11.72 0.61
N ASN A 447 -9.22 -11.84 0.80
CA ASN A 447 -10.09 -10.75 1.22
C ASN A 447 -9.92 -9.50 0.32
N LEU A 448 -10.01 -9.71 -1.00
CA LEU A 448 -9.93 -8.62 -1.99
C LEU A 448 -11.28 -7.92 -2.11
N ARG A 449 -11.27 -6.59 -2.18
CA ARG A 449 -12.39 -5.75 -2.64
C ARG A 449 -11.94 -4.98 -3.89
N TYR A 450 -12.38 -5.40 -5.07
CA TYR A 450 -12.08 -4.74 -6.35
C TYR A 450 -13.38 -4.20 -6.95
N HIS A 451 -13.64 -2.90 -6.84
CA HIS A 451 -14.93 -2.34 -7.25
C HIS A 451 -14.95 -0.90 -7.74
N HIS A 452 -15.98 -0.54 -8.51
CA HIS A 452 -16.15 0.81 -9.07
C HIS A 452 -14.97 1.27 -9.95
N ASN A 453 -14.18 0.33 -10.46
CA ASN A 453 -13.01 0.61 -11.30
C ASN A 453 -13.39 0.71 -12.78
N LEU A 454 -12.59 1.47 -13.53
CA LEU A 454 -12.70 1.58 -14.98
C LEU A 454 -11.37 1.18 -15.63
N THR A 455 -11.38 0.14 -16.46
CA THR A 455 -10.24 -0.22 -17.31
C THR A 455 -10.61 0.02 -18.76
N GLN A 456 -9.81 0.83 -19.47
CA GLN A 456 -10.10 1.19 -20.86
C GLN A 456 -8.86 1.52 -21.70
N GLY A 457 -9.02 1.44 -23.02
CA GLY A 457 -8.02 1.96 -23.97
C GLY A 457 -6.76 1.09 -24.10
N LEU A 458 -6.83 -0.18 -23.71
CA LEU A 458 -5.69 -1.10 -23.85
C LEU A 458 -5.48 -1.48 -25.31
N ARG A 459 -4.22 -1.44 -25.76
CA ARG A 459 -3.84 -1.85 -27.11
C ARG A 459 -2.64 -2.78 -27.10
N CYS A 460 -2.73 -3.87 -27.83
CA CYS A 460 -1.55 -4.65 -28.24
C CYS A 460 -1.41 -4.57 -29.76
N THR A 461 -0.21 -4.28 -30.25
CA THR A 461 0.12 -4.21 -31.69
C THR A 461 0.83 -5.46 -32.19
N GLY A 462 1.24 -6.35 -31.28
CA GLY A 462 1.81 -7.66 -31.58
C GLY A 462 0.79 -8.76 -31.44
N SER A 463 1.24 -9.93 -30.99
CA SER A 463 0.39 -11.09 -30.75
C SER A 463 0.11 -11.34 -29.26
N GLY A 464 0.65 -10.54 -28.34
CA GLY A 464 0.51 -10.77 -26.90
C GLY A 464 -0.93 -10.71 -26.36
N ILE A 465 -1.15 -11.40 -25.24
CA ILE A 465 -2.45 -11.47 -24.55
C ILE A 465 -2.82 -10.10 -23.97
N ILE A 466 -4.12 -9.76 -24.02
CA ILE A 466 -4.66 -8.58 -23.34
C ILE A 466 -5.57 -9.03 -22.20
N TYR A 467 -5.31 -8.51 -21.00
CA TYR A 467 -6.17 -8.70 -19.82
C TYR A 467 -6.71 -7.36 -19.35
N GLY A 468 -8.03 -7.20 -19.28
CA GLY A 468 -8.65 -6.11 -18.53
C GLY A 468 -8.37 -6.28 -17.03
N LEU A 469 -8.86 -7.39 -16.48
CA LEU A 469 -8.54 -7.87 -15.14
C LEU A 469 -8.03 -9.32 -15.20
N PHE A 470 -6.85 -9.56 -14.65
CA PHE A 470 -6.30 -10.89 -14.44
C PHE A 470 -6.21 -11.19 -12.94
N LEU A 471 -7.08 -12.07 -12.45
CA LEU A 471 -7.02 -12.61 -11.10
C LEU A 471 -6.43 -14.01 -11.14
N SER A 472 -5.38 -14.23 -10.36
CA SER A 472 -4.78 -15.55 -10.22
C SER A 472 -4.64 -15.96 -8.76
N ASN A 473 -5.13 -17.14 -8.42
CA ASN A 473 -5.05 -17.73 -7.10
C ASN A 473 -5.67 -16.84 -5.99
N VAL A 474 -6.93 -16.43 -6.22
CA VAL A 474 -7.75 -15.79 -5.19
C VAL A 474 -8.11 -16.80 -4.10
N GLN A 475 -8.06 -16.35 -2.84
CA GLN A 475 -8.22 -17.16 -1.63
C GLN A 475 -9.18 -16.51 -0.62
N GLY A 476 -9.43 -17.22 0.48
CA GLY A 476 -10.33 -16.83 1.57
C GLY A 476 -11.76 -17.34 1.36
N SER A 477 -12.51 -17.53 2.44
CA SER A 477 -13.93 -17.94 2.40
C SER A 477 -14.71 -17.26 3.52
N GLY A 478 -16.05 -17.24 3.42
CA GLY A 478 -16.90 -16.59 4.42
C GLY A 478 -16.59 -15.09 4.54
N ALA A 479 -16.21 -14.64 5.73
CA ALA A 479 -15.89 -13.23 5.98
C ALA A 479 -14.68 -12.72 5.19
N GLU A 480 -13.81 -13.62 4.71
CA GLU A 480 -12.61 -13.30 3.93
C GLU A 480 -12.78 -13.56 2.43
N ALA A 481 -14.02 -13.85 1.99
CA ALA A 481 -14.34 -14.05 0.58
C ALA A 481 -14.02 -12.78 -0.22
N SER A 482 -13.41 -12.98 -1.39
CA SER A 482 -13.06 -11.86 -2.27
C SER A 482 -14.27 -11.42 -3.09
N GLN A 483 -14.33 -10.13 -3.43
CA GLN A 483 -15.43 -9.53 -4.16
C GLN A 483 -14.94 -8.67 -5.33
N VAL A 484 -15.57 -8.85 -6.48
CA VAL A 484 -15.30 -8.12 -7.73
C VAL A 484 -16.62 -7.58 -8.25
N TYR A 485 -16.88 -6.29 -8.07
CA TYR A 485 -18.20 -5.75 -8.38
C TYR A 485 -18.24 -4.31 -8.87
N ASN A 486 -19.29 -3.93 -9.60
CA ASN A 486 -19.48 -2.57 -10.14
C ASN A 486 -18.28 -2.08 -10.98
N ASN A 487 -17.51 -2.99 -11.59
CA ASN A 487 -16.38 -2.59 -12.45
C ASN A 487 -16.85 -2.48 -13.90
N ARG A 488 -16.20 -1.57 -14.63
CA ARG A 488 -16.38 -1.40 -16.08
C ARG A 488 -15.07 -1.69 -16.80
N ILE A 489 -15.09 -2.64 -17.72
CA ILE A 489 -13.94 -3.00 -18.57
C ILE A 489 -14.36 -2.84 -20.02
N LEU A 490 -13.73 -1.91 -20.73
CA LEU A 490 -14.09 -1.62 -22.11
C LEU A 490 -12.90 -1.29 -23.01
N ASP A 491 -13.12 -1.31 -24.32
CA ASP A 491 -12.14 -0.90 -25.32
C ASP A 491 -10.78 -1.63 -25.20
N LEU A 492 -10.81 -2.97 -25.16
CA LEU A 492 -9.61 -3.82 -25.20
C LEU A 492 -9.40 -4.31 -26.64
N ARG A 493 -8.31 -3.90 -27.29
CA ARG A 493 -8.10 -4.22 -28.72
C ARG A 493 -6.70 -4.74 -29.00
N GLN A 494 -6.64 -5.93 -29.59
CA GLN A 494 -5.45 -6.37 -30.33
C GLN A 494 -5.57 -5.86 -31.77
N THR A 495 -4.72 -4.90 -32.12
CA THR A 495 -4.77 -4.19 -33.41
C THR A 495 -4.06 -4.92 -34.53
N ASN A 496 -3.22 -5.91 -34.21
CA ASN A 496 -2.64 -6.79 -35.21
C ASN A 496 -3.74 -7.69 -35.82
N LEU A 497 -4.02 -7.47 -37.10
CA LEU A 497 -4.98 -8.26 -37.88
C LEU A 497 -4.40 -9.59 -38.38
N ASN A 498 -3.08 -9.71 -38.39
CA ASN A 498 -2.35 -10.84 -38.98
C ASN A 498 -1.97 -11.91 -37.97
N VAL A 499 -2.64 -11.97 -36.81
CA VAL A 499 -2.35 -13.01 -35.82
C VAL A 499 -2.87 -14.35 -36.30
N VAL A 500 -2.01 -15.37 -36.19
CA VAL A 500 -2.25 -16.74 -36.64
C VAL A 500 -2.36 -17.74 -35.49
N THR A 501 -1.99 -17.32 -34.26
CA THR A 501 -1.98 -18.17 -33.07
C THR A 501 -3.34 -18.16 -32.36
N THR A 502 -3.68 -19.30 -31.77
CA THR A 502 -4.92 -19.51 -31.02
C THR A 502 -4.76 -19.33 -29.51
N GLN A 503 -3.54 -19.15 -29.00
CA GLN A 503 -3.24 -19.11 -27.57
C GLN A 503 -3.41 -17.70 -26.96
N GLU A 504 -3.27 -16.65 -27.76
CA GLU A 504 -3.12 -15.29 -27.23
C GLU A 504 -4.42 -14.47 -27.24
N ALA A 505 -5.39 -14.78 -26.38
CA ALA A 505 -6.72 -14.16 -26.44
C ALA A 505 -6.81 -12.72 -25.88
N VAL A 506 -7.94 -12.05 -26.11
CA VAL A 506 -8.36 -10.84 -25.38
C VAL A 506 -9.35 -11.26 -24.31
N TYR A 507 -9.02 -10.98 -23.05
CA TYR A 507 -9.86 -11.27 -21.89
C TYR A 507 -10.36 -9.98 -21.25
N GLY A 508 -11.69 -9.83 -21.11
CA GLY A 508 -12.24 -8.81 -20.22
C GLY A 508 -11.82 -9.10 -18.78
N MET A 509 -12.21 -10.27 -18.28
CA MET A 509 -11.72 -10.83 -17.01
C MET A 509 -11.21 -12.26 -17.18
N TYR A 510 -10.13 -12.58 -16.48
CA TYR A 510 -9.59 -13.93 -16.34
C TYR A 510 -9.51 -14.25 -14.84
N LEU A 511 -10.25 -15.26 -14.38
CA LEU A 511 -10.56 -15.44 -12.95
C LEU A 511 -10.15 -16.82 -12.43
N THR A 512 -9.00 -16.94 -11.75
CA THR A 512 -8.58 -18.21 -11.12
C THR A 512 -8.57 -18.15 -9.60
N MET A 513 -8.82 -19.32 -8.99
CA MET A 513 -8.91 -19.49 -7.54
C MET A 513 -8.17 -20.73 -7.08
N GLY A 514 -7.61 -20.69 -5.87
CA GLY A 514 -7.22 -21.89 -5.10
C GLY A 514 -6.20 -22.82 -5.75
N SER A 515 -5.36 -22.34 -6.68
CA SER A 515 -4.35 -23.18 -7.30
C SER A 515 -3.23 -23.47 -6.31
N GLY A 516 -3.19 -24.70 -5.78
CA GLY A 516 -2.09 -25.18 -4.93
C GLY A 516 -2.19 -24.83 -3.44
N THR A 517 -3.37 -24.47 -2.94
CA THR A 517 -3.67 -24.33 -1.48
C THR A 517 -4.36 -25.58 -0.93
N THR A 518 -4.66 -25.63 0.37
CA THR A 518 -5.69 -26.53 0.92
C THR A 518 -6.78 -25.67 1.57
N GLY A 519 -8.04 -26.05 1.43
CA GLY A 519 -9.17 -25.35 2.07
C GLY A 519 -10.21 -24.82 1.09
N SER A 520 -11.24 -24.16 1.64
CA SER A 520 -12.32 -23.58 0.86
C SER A 520 -12.01 -22.14 0.47
N HIS A 521 -12.31 -21.78 -0.76
CA HIS A 521 -12.08 -20.45 -1.32
C HIS A 521 -13.34 -19.91 -1.97
N GLU A 522 -13.61 -18.62 -1.82
CA GLU A 522 -14.84 -17.99 -2.29
C GLU A 522 -14.56 -16.67 -3.00
N ILE A 523 -15.20 -16.48 -4.17
CA ILE A 523 -15.23 -15.20 -4.87
C ILE A 523 -16.65 -14.88 -5.34
N ASN A 524 -17.06 -13.63 -5.12
CA ASN A 524 -18.34 -13.10 -5.59
C ASN A 524 -18.07 -12.05 -6.67
N VAL A 525 -18.58 -12.29 -7.87
CA VAL A 525 -18.36 -11.46 -9.06
C VAL A 525 -19.71 -10.99 -9.59
N PHE A 526 -20.05 -9.72 -9.37
CA PHE A 526 -21.40 -9.24 -9.69
C PHE A 526 -21.47 -7.79 -10.14
N ASN A 527 -22.54 -7.43 -10.85
CA ASN A 527 -22.75 -6.09 -11.39
C ASN A 527 -21.54 -5.54 -12.18
N ASN A 528 -20.78 -6.39 -12.87
CA ASN A 528 -19.70 -5.88 -13.74
C ASN A 528 -20.25 -5.65 -15.15
N GLU A 529 -19.73 -4.62 -15.82
CA GLU A 529 -19.99 -4.33 -17.23
C GLU A 529 -18.71 -4.57 -18.05
N ILE A 530 -18.77 -5.47 -19.02
CA ILE A 530 -17.66 -5.79 -19.91
C ILE A 530 -18.11 -5.59 -21.35
N SER A 531 -17.35 -4.81 -22.13
CA SER A 531 -17.68 -4.52 -23.52
C SER A 531 -16.49 -4.14 -24.40
N GLY A 532 -16.69 -3.97 -25.71
CA GLY A 532 -15.68 -3.41 -26.61
C GLY A 532 -14.41 -4.25 -26.74
N LEU A 533 -14.54 -5.57 -26.73
CA LEU A 533 -13.46 -6.54 -26.84
C LEU A 533 -13.30 -7.00 -28.29
N ALA A 534 -12.20 -6.61 -28.94
CA ALA A 534 -11.92 -7.08 -30.29
C ALA A 534 -10.47 -7.51 -30.49
N ARG A 535 -10.31 -8.44 -31.43
CA ARG A 535 -9.03 -9.02 -31.82
C ARG A 535 -9.06 -9.30 -33.31
N GLY A 536 -7.96 -9.02 -34.00
CA GLY A 536 -7.77 -9.49 -35.36
C GLY A 536 -7.26 -10.93 -35.44
N TYR A 537 -7.67 -11.67 -36.47
CA TYR A 537 -7.23 -13.05 -36.73
C TYR A 537 -7.29 -13.38 -38.23
N SER A 538 -6.18 -13.84 -38.81
CA SER A 538 -6.04 -14.04 -40.27
C SER A 538 -5.73 -15.48 -40.69
N ALA A 539 -5.55 -16.41 -39.74
CA ALA A 539 -5.26 -17.79 -40.07
C ALA A 539 -6.50 -18.57 -40.54
N THR A 540 -6.25 -19.69 -41.22
CA THR A 540 -7.23 -20.75 -41.41
C THR A 540 -7.65 -21.27 -40.05
N ALA A 541 -8.96 -21.37 -39.81
CA ALA A 541 -9.48 -21.72 -38.49
C ALA A 541 -8.91 -23.08 -38.00
N PRO A 542 -8.48 -23.19 -36.73
CA PRO A 542 -7.92 -24.42 -36.16
C PRO A 542 -8.92 -25.58 -36.24
N GLY A 543 -8.47 -26.84 -36.29
CA GLY A 543 -9.38 -27.99 -36.32
C GLY A 543 -10.38 -28.08 -35.16
N THR A 544 -10.13 -27.37 -34.06
CA THR A 544 -10.97 -27.25 -32.85
C THR A 544 -11.20 -25.79 -32.47
N PRO A 545 -12.33 -25.42 -31.82
CA PRO A 545 -12.56 -24.04 -31.41
C PRO A 545 -11.46 -23.56 -30.46
N SER A 546 -10.87 -22.40 -30.74
CA SER A 546 -10.13 -21.63 -29.74
C SER A 546 -10.72 -20.24 -29.64
N PHE A 547 -11.23 -19.88 -28.45
CA PHE A 547 -11.86 -18.59 -28.20
C PHE A 547 -10.81 -17.49 -28.09
N LEU A 548 -10.74 -16.68 -29.13
CA LEU A 548 -9.75 -15.61 -29.30
C LEU A 548 -10.15 -14.34 -28.54
N ILE A 549 -11.44 -14.18 -28.25
CA ILE A 549 -12.03 -13.09 -27.49
C ILE A 549 -12.95 -13.70 -26.43
N GLN A 550 -12.76 -13.32 -25.17
CA GLN A 550 -13.49 -13.87 -24.05
C GLN A 550 -13.91 -12.73 -23.11
N GLY A 551 -15.21 -12.56 -22.87
CA GLY A 551 -15.71 -11.56 -21.94
C GLY A 551 -15.21 -11.85 -20.53
N ILE A 552 -15.63 -12.98 -19.97
CA ILE A 552 -15.06 -13.58 -18.76
C ILE A 552 -14.58 -14.98 -19.09
N TYR A 553 -13.39 -15.31 -18.61
CA TYR A 553 -12.90 -16.67 -18.58
C TYR A 553 -12.67 -17.13 -17.15
N VAL A 554 -13.33 -18.23 -16.80
CA VAL A 554 -13.13 -18.99 -15.57
C VAL A 554 -12.47 -20.29 -15.98
N PRO A 555 -11.14 -20.49 -15.81
CA PRO A 555 -10.51 -21.77 -16.05
C PRO A 555 -10.96 -22.81 -15.01
N THR A 556 -10.34 -23.99 -15.04
CA THR A 556 -10.66 -25.09 -14.14
C THR A 556 -10.70 -24.65 -12.66
N LEU A 557 -11.83 -24.84 -12.00
CA LEU A 557 -11.90 -24.72 -10.55
C LEU A 557 -11.45 -26.02 -9.91
N THR A 558 -10.44 -25.94 -9.04
CA THR A 558 -9.94 -27.05 -8.23
C THR A 558 -10.35 -26.86 -6.77
N GLN A 559 -10.49 -27.96 -6.00
CA GLN A 559 -10.75 -27.96 -4.54
C GLN A 559 -12.16 -27.43 -4.13
N PRO A 560 -12.55 -27.38 -2.83
CA PRO A 560 -13.88 -26.92 -2.41
C PRO A 560 -14.06 -25.40 -2.53
N SER A 561 -13.94 -24.88 -3.75
CA SER A 561 -14.10 -23.46 -4.09
C SER A 561 -15.56 -23.13 -4.38
N ARG A 562 -16.01 -21.91 -4.08
CA ARG A 562 -17.34 -21.37 -4.38
C ARG A 562 -17.18 -20.11 -5.22
N MET A 563 -17.81 -20.06 -6.39
CA MET A 563 -17.88 -18.84 -7.19
C MET A 563 -19.32 -18.46 -7.46
N LEU A 564 -19.69 -17.23 -7.11
CA LEU A 564 -20.91 -16.58 -7.55
C LEU A 564 -20.55 -15.66 -8.72
N LEU A 565 -21.18 -15.88 -9.87
CA LEU A 565 -21.17 -14.98 -11.01
C LEU A 565 -22.61 -14.52 -11.23
N ALA A 566 -22.93 -13.30 -10.80
CA ALA A 566 -24.32 -12.83 -10.77
C ALA A 566 -24.53 -11.43 -11.34
N ASN A 567 -25.63 -11.20 -12.05
CA ASN A 567 -26.03 -9.85 -12.47
C ASN A 567 -24.93 -9.08 -13.24
N ASN A 568 -24.07 -9.77 -13.99
CA ASN A 568 -23.08 -9.11 -14.85
C ASN A 568 -23.69 -8.84 -16.24
N THR A 569 -23.25 -7.76 -16.89
CA THR A 569 -23.56 -7.48 -18.30
C THR A 569 -22.29 -7.66 -19.11
N ILE A 570 -22.24 -8.72 -19.91
CA ILE A 570 -21.05 -9.12 -20.64
C ILE A 570 -21.37 -9.11 -22.12
N VAL A 571 -20.79 -8.16 -22.84
CA VAL A 571 -21.06 -7.92 -24.25
C VAL A 571 -19.78 -8.08 -25.05
N VAL A 572 -19.78 -9.02 -25.98
CA VAL A 572 -18.67 -9.23 -26.91
C VAL A 572 -19.09 -8.74 -28.29
N ASP A 573 -18.43 -7.69 -28.78
CA ASP A 573 -18.58 -7.16 -30.15
C ASP A 573 -17.85 -8.03 -31.19
N GLY A 574 -16.80 -8.75 -30.77
CA GLY A 574 -16.20 -9.80 -31.58
C GLY A 574 -15.11 -9.34 -32.53
N SER A 575 -14.65 -10.27 -33.37
CA SER A 575 -13.68 -9.98 -34.44
C SER A 575 -14.43 -9.55 -35.71
N ALA A 576 -13.86 -8.59 -36.45
CA ALA A 576 -14.28 -8.31 -37.82
C ALA A 576 -13.90 -9.46 -38.79
N THR A 577 -13.15 -10.45 -38.34
CA THR A 577 -12.69 -11.59 -39.14
C THR A 577 -13.61 -12.81 -38.95
N PRO A 578 -13.99 -13.49 -40.05
CA PRO A 578 -14.99 -14.58 -40.04
C PRO A 578 -14.41 -15.95 -39.61
N ASN A 579 -13.16 -15.98 -39.14
CA ASN A 579 -12.41 -17.20 -38.83
C ASN A 579 -12.08 -17.33 -37.33
N GLY A 580 -12.53 -16.39 -36.50
CA GLY A 580 -12.11 -16.27 -35.10
C GLY A 580 -13.26 -16.55 -34.13
N SER A 581 -13.06 -17.50 -33.21
CA SER A 581 -14.11 -17.80 -32.22
C SER A 581 -14.14 -16.77 -31.10
N SER A 582 -15.33 -16.47 -30.59
CA SER A 582 -15.55 -15.52 -29.49
C SER A 582 -16.58 -16.04 -28.50
N VAL A 583 -16.53 -15.58 -27.26
CA VAL A 583 -17.44 -16.04 -26.21
C VAL A 583 -17.65 -14.98 -25.14
N ALA A 584 -18.90 -14.78 -24.69
CA ALA A 584 -19.18 -13.86 -23.59
C ALA A 584 -18.70 -14.44 -22.25
N LEU A 585 -19.09 -15.68 -21.91
CA LEU A 585 -18.59 -16.41 -20.74
C LEU A 585 -18.02 -17.77 -21.13
N ASN A 586 -16.74 -17.99 -20.85
CA ASN A 586 -16.07 -19.28 -21.01
C ASN A 586 -15.76 -19.88 -19.65
N VAL A 587 -16.22 -21.11 -19.45
CA VAL A 587 -16.06 -21.87 -18.21
C VAL A 587 -15.31 -23.17 -18.50
N GLY A 588 -14.19 -23.34 -17.79
CA GLY A 588 -13.32 -24.50 -17.87
C GLY A 588 -13.93 -25.77 -17.28
N SER A 589 -13.10 -26.79 -17.10
CA SER A 589 -13.53 -28.06 -16.52
C SER A 589 -13.78 -27.93 -15.02
N PHE A 590 -14.76 -28.63 -14.48
CA PHE A 590 -14.92 -28.79 -13.02
C PHE A 590 -14.63 -30.24 -12.64
N GLY A 591 -13.67 -30.43 -11.73
CA GLY A 591 -13.42 -31.75 -11.17
C GLY A 591 -14.57 -32.19 -10.25
N THR A 592 -14.87 -33.49 -10.23
CA THR A 592 -15.84 -34.10 -9.30
C THR A 592 -15.47 -33.94 -7.82
N ALA A 593 -14.28 -33.40 -7.51
CA ALA A 593 -13.86 -32.98 -6.18
C ALA A 593 -14.11 -31.46 -5.94
N GLN A 594 -15.36 -31.16 -5.56
CA GLN A 594 -15.78 -30.15 -4.57
C GLN A 594 -15.98 -28.65 -4.95
N GLY A 595 -15.72 -28.18 -6.18
CA GLY A 595 -15.99 -26.76 -6.54
C GLY A 595 -17.47 -26.46 -6.89
N GLN A 596 -18.13 -25.53 -6.20
CA GLN A 596 -19.49 -25.05 -6.50
C GLN A 596 -19.47 -23.78 -7.37
N PHE A 597 -20.32 -23.75 -8.38
CA PHE A 597 -20.47 -22.61 -9.30
C PHE A 597 -21.92 -22.15 -9.33
N THR A 598 -22.16 -20.88 -9.03
CA THR A 598 -23.49 -20.25 -9.11
C THR A 598 -23.49 -19.20 -10.21
N LEU A 599 -24.21 -19.46 -11.30
CA LEU A 599 -24.37 -18.55 -12.44
C LEU A 599 -25.82 -18.09 -12.49
N ARG A 600 -26.10 -16.85 -12.07
CA ARG A 600 -27.47 -16.34 -11.93
C ARG A 600 -27.65 -14.95 -12.50
N ASN A 601 -28.78 -14.67 -13.14
CA ASN A 601 -29.19 -13.32 -13.52
C ASN A 601 -28.22 -12.58 -14.45
N ASN A 602 -27.31 -13.24 -15.15
CA ASN A 602 -26.35 -12.56 -16.01
C ASN A 602 -26.97 -12.25 -17.38
N LEU A 603 -26.55 -11.14 -17.97
CA LEU A 603 -26.84 -10.80 -19.35
C LEU A 603 -25.60 -11.07 -20.21
N LEU A 604 -25.61 -12.19 -20.93
CA LEU A 604 -24.52 -12.66 -21.77
C LEU A 604 -24.84 -12.43 -23.24
N VAL A 605 -24.08 -11.57 -23.89
CA VAL A 605 -24.40 -11.09 -25.23
C VAL A 605 -23.19 -11.22 -26.14
N ASN A 606 -23.37 -11.92 -27.25
CA ASN A 606 -22.37 -12.01 -28.31
C ASN A 606 -22.91 -11.38 -29.60
N LEU A 607 -22.34 -10.24 -29.96
CA LEU A 607 -22.68 -9.44 -31.14
C LEU A 607 -21.75 -9.73 -32.32
N THR A 608 -20.88 -10.75 -32.22
CA THR A 608 -19.97 -11.14 -33.30
C THR A 608 -20.76 -11.44 -34.58
N GLY A 609 -20.25 -10.94 -35.72
CA GLY A 609 -20.82 -11.22 -37.04
C GLY A 609 -20.64 -12.68 -37.47
N ALA A 610 -21.17 -13.03 -38.64
CA ALA A 610 -21.11 -14.40 -39.18
C ALA A 610 -19.68 -14.99 -39.16
N GLN A 611 -19.56 -16.20 -38.62
CA GLN A 611 -18.33 -17.00 -38.66
C GLN A 611 -18.51 -18.11 -39.70
N THR A 612 -17.70 -18.08 -40.76
CA THR A 612 -17.90 -18.94 -41.94
C THR A 612 -16.91 -20.09 -42.04
N ALA A 613 -15.79 -20.03 -41.30
CA ALA A 613 -14.86 -21.14 -41.24
C ALA A 613 -15.47 -22.30 -40.42
N ALA A 614 -15.27 -23.55 -40.88
CA ALA A 614 -15.93 -24.74 -40.33
C ALA A 614 -15.74 -24.95 -38.81
N SER A 615 -14.68 -24.39 -38.24
CA SER A 615 -14.35 -24.48 -36.83
C SER A 615 -14.38 -23.13 -36.07
N ALA A 616 -14.73 -22.04 -36.74
CA ALA A 616 -14.96 -20.76 -36.10
C ALA A 616 -16.39 -20.74 -35.53
N ARG A 617 -16.54 -20.29 -34.29
CA ARG A 617 -17.85 -20.15 -33.67
C ARG A 617 -17.92 -19.03 -32.65
N HIS A 618 -19.07 -18.39 -32.54
CA HIS A 618 -19.32 -17.41 -31.48
C HIS A 618 -20.46 -17.89 -30.58
N VAL A 619 -20.27 -17.74 -29.27
CA VAL A 619 -21.14 -18.34 -28.25
C VAL A 619 -21.44 -17.35 -27.14
N ALA A 620 -22.62 -17.40 -26.51
CA ALA A 620 -22.87 -16.61 -25.30
C ALA A 620 -22.24 -17.29 -24.08
N LEU A 621 -22.51 -18.59 -23.88
CA LEU A 621 -21.90 -19.42 -22.83
C LEU A 621 -21.20 -20.64 -23.43
N TYR A 622 -19.91 -20.81 -23.15
CA TYR A 622 -19.20 -22.06 -23.36
C TYR A 622 -18.81 -22.68 -22.02
N ALA A 623 -19.12 -23.96 -21.82
CA ALA A 623 -18.73 -24.71 -20.65
C ALA A 623 -18.08 -26.05 -21.03
N THR A 624 -16.89 -26.33 -20.51
CA THR A 624 -16.15 -27.56 -20.86
C THR A 624 -16.98 -28.80 -20.53
N ASN A 625 -17.61 -28.82 -19.36
CA ASN A 625 -18.59 -29.81 -18.95
C ASN A 625 -20.00 -29.27 -19.18
N ARG A 626 -20.89 -30.15 -19.65
CA ARG A 626 -22.30 -29.82 -19.88
C ARG A 626 -23.07 -29.47 -18.60
N GLN A 627 -22.72 -30.10 -17.48
CA GLN A 627 -23.20 -29.71 -16.15
C GLN A 627 -22.14 -28.79 -15.54
N LEU A 628 -22.51 -27.54 -15.28
CA LEU A 628 -21.60 -26.56 -14.69
C LEU A 628 -21.43 -26.82 -13.19
N GLY A 629 -20.20 -27.11 -12.77
CA GLY A 629 -19.80 -27.29 -11.37
C GLY A 629 -20.16 -28.64 -10.74
N ALA A 630 -19.70 -28.86 -9.50
CA ALA A 630 -20.01 -30.05 -8.71
C ALA A 630 -21.46 -30.02 -8.15
N PRO A 631 -21.99 -31.12 -7.56
CA PRO A 631 -23.30 -31.09 -6.91
C PRO A 631 -23.47 -29.91 -5.94
N GLY A 632 -24.62 -29.22 -6.03
CA GLY A 632 -24.87 -27.95 -5.34
C GLY A 632 -24.55 -26.70 -6.17
N SER A 633 -23.94 -26.86 -7.34
CA SER A 633 -23.84 -25.79 -8.36
C SER A 633 -25.20 -25.53 -9.00
N SER A 634 -25.40 -24.29 -9.45
CA SER A 634 -26.66 -23.86 -10.02
C SER A 634 -26.46 -22.82 -11.12
N THR A 635 -27.06 -23.06 -12.29
CA THR A 635 -27.15 -22.07 -13.36
C THR A 635 -28.61 -21.90 -13.74
N ASP A 636 -29.12 -20.66 -13.62
CA ASP A 636 -30.51 -20.33 -13.91
C ASP A 636 -30.76 -18.82 -14.00
N TYR A 637 -31.92 -18.39 -14.53
CA TYR A 637 -32.33 -16.97 -14.66
C TYR A 637 -31.35 -16.09 -15.45
N ASN A 638 -30.49 -16.69 -16.27
CA ASN A 638 -29.57 -15.95 -17.15
C ASN A 638 -30.26 -15.58 -18.47
N ASN A 639 -29.81 -14.53 -19.14
CA ASN A 639 -30.17 -14.23 -20.52
C ASN A 639 -28.98 -14.44 -21.45
N PHE A 640 -29.17 -15.25 -22.50
CA PHE A 640 -28.16 -15.60 -23.48
C PHE A 640 -28.56 -15.11 -24.87
N TYR A 641 -27.89 -14.08 -25.38
CA TYR A 641 -28.23 -13.50 -26.68
C TYR A 641 -27.10 -13.60 -27.70
N LEU A 642 -27.47 -13.99 -28.92
CA LEU A 642 -26.62 -13.93 -30.09
C LEU A 642 -27.23 -13.04 -31.17
N ALA A 643 -26.42 -12.18 -31.76
CA ALA A 643 -26.87 -11.33 -32.88
C ALA A 643 -26.91 -12.07 -34.22
N ASN A 644 -26.04 -13.06 -34.43
CA ASN A 644 -25.89 -13.73 -35.72
C ASN A 644 -25.94 -15.27 -35.56
N PRO A 645 -26.76 -16.01 -36.33
CA PRO A 645 -26.83 -17.46 -36.23
C PRO A 645 -25.76 -18.20 -37.07
N THR A 646 -25.13 -17.56 -38.05
CA THR A 646 -24.15 -18.22 -38.93
C THR A 646 -22.84 -18.47 -38.19
N GLY A 647 -22.58 -19.74 -37.84
CA GLY A 647 -21.48 -20.12 -36.95
C GLY A 647 -21.73 -19.74 -35.49
N GLY A 648 -22.96 -19.33 -35.14
CA GLY A 648 -23.34 -18.91 -33.80
C GLY A 648 -24.10 -20.01 -33.05
N PHE A 649 -23.83 -20.14 -31.75
CA PHE A 649 -24.57 -21.04 -30.85
C PHE A 649 -24.89 -20.32 -29.54
N VAL A 650 -26.11 -20.44 -29.04
CA VAL A 650 -26.44 -19.74 -27.79
C VAL A 650 -25.56 -20.31 -26.66
N MET A 651 -25.31 -21.63 -26.67
CA MET A 651 -24.46 -22.33 -25.71
C MET A 651 -23.59 -23.39 -26.38
N GLY A 652 -22.49 -23.80 -25.73
CA GLY A 652 -21.61 -24.85 -26.23
C GLY A 652 -20.83 -25.60 -25.15
N SER A 653 -20.37 -26.79 -25.50
CA SER A 653 -19.51 -27.62 -24.66
C SER A 653 -18.38 -28.28 -25.44
N SER A 654 -17.51 -29.01 -24.75
CA SER A 654 -16.41 -29.76 -25.38
C SER A 654 -16.90 -30.86 -26.34
N THR A 655 -18.16 -31.29 -26.24
CA THR A 655 -18.70 -32.40 -27.03
C THR A 655 -19.84 -32.00 -27.97
N ALA A 656 -20.46 -30.83 -27.77
CA ALA A 656 -21.61 -30.39 -28.55
C ALA A 656 -21.74 -28.87 -28.63
N SER A 657 -22.50 -28.38 -29.59
CA SER A 657 -22.91 -26.97 -29.68
C SER A 657 -24.44 -26.91 -29.76
N TYR A 658 -25.04 -25.91 -29.11
CA TYR A 658 -26.47 -25.79 -28.91
C TYR A 658 -26.98 -24.49 -29.53
N PRO A 659 -27.54 -24.54 -30.75
CA PRO A 659 -28.09 -23.39 -31.44
C PRO A 659 -29.18 -22.63 -30.67
N THR A 660 -29.95 -23.32 -29.82
CA THR A 660 -31.11 -22.73 -29.12
C THR A 660 -31.08 -23.03 -27.62
N LEU A 661 -31.75 -22.20 -26.82
CA LEU A 661 -31.90 -22.41 -25.38
C LEU A 661 -32.60 -23.74 -25.02
N PRO A 662 -33.71 -24.14 -25.69
CA PRO A 662 -34.35 -25.43 -25.40
C PRO A 662 -33.43 -26.64 -25.59
N GLU A 663 -32.55 -26.60 -26.59
CA GLU A 663 -31.57 -27.68 -26.79
C GLU A 663 -30.55 -27.75 -25.65
N TRP A 664 -30.10 -26.61 -25.14
CA TRP A 664 -29.24 -26.56 -23.96
C TRP A 664 -29.95 -27.06 -22.71
N GLN A 665 -31.19 -26.63 -22.45
CA GLN A 665 -31.97 -27.05 -21.29
C GLN A 665 -32.22 -28.56 -21.29
N ALA A 666 -32.56 -29.13 -22.44
CA ALA A 666 -32.76 -30.57 -22.59
C ALA A 666 -31.46 -31.36 -22.35
N ALA A 667 -30.32 -30.80 -22.76
CA ALA A 667 -29.03 -31.48 -22.64
C ALA A 667 -28.40 -31.31 -21.25
N SER A 668 -28.39 -30.09 -20.69
CA SER A 668 -27.75 -29.75 -19.42
C SER A 668 -28.61 -30.08 -18.19
N LEU A 669 -29.94 -30.05 -18.34
CA LEU A 669 -30.92 -30.07 -17.24
C LEU A 669 -30.80 -28.86 -16.30
N GLN A 670 -30.16 -27.77 -16.76
CA GLN A 670 -30.00 -26.53 -16.02
C GLN A 670 -30.69 -25.37 -16.78
N ASP A 671 -30.61 -24.14 -16.25
CA ASP A 671 -31.13 -22.93 -16.90
C ASP A 671 -32.64 -22.97 -17.26
N GLN A 672 -33.47 -23.56 -16.39
CA GLN A 672 -34.90 -23.77 -16.65
C GLN A 672 -35.73 -22.48 -16.75
N HIS A 673 -35.27 -21.40 -16.12
CA HIS A 673 -35.84 -20.05 -16.16
C HIS A 673 -34.93 -19.06 -16.92
N ALA A 674 -33.98 -19.56 -17.71
CA ALA A 674 -33.19 -18.69 -18.57
C ALA A 674 -34.00 -18.23 -19.79
N HIS A 675 -33.46 -17.21 -20.45
CA HIS A 675 -34.05 -16.60 -21.63
C HIS A 675 -33.00 -16.37 -22.72
N ASP A 676 -33.43 -16.22 -23.97
CA ASP A 676 -32.58 -15.90 -25.12
C ASP A 676 -33.09 -14.66 -25.87
N LEU A 677 -33.35 -13.59 -25.12
CA LEU A 677 -33.96 -12.36 -25.62
C LEU A 677 -32.92 -11.31 -26.00
N ASN A 678 -33.17 -10.61 -27.10
CA ASN A 678 -32.33 -9.48 -27.54
C ASN A 678 -32.46 -8.32 -26.54
N PRO A 679 -31.38 -7.82 -25.93
CA PRO A 679 -31.46 -6.72 -24.97
C PRO A 679 -31.87 -5.37 -25.56
N GLN A 680 -31.77 -5.18 -26.88
CA GLN A 680 -32.07 -3.91 -27.56
C GLN A 680 -31.35 -2.74 -26.87
N PHE A 681 -30.03 -2.82 -26.71
CA PHE A 681 -29.28 -1.79 -26.00
C PHE A 681 -29.53 -0.38 -26.56
N ALA A 682 -29.65 0.62 -25.69
CA ALA A 682 -29.69 2.01 -26.10
C ALA A 682 -28.34 2.41 -26.73
N SER A 683 -28.36 3.21 -27.81
CA SER A 683 -27.12 3.67 -28.43
C SER A 683 -26.25 4.42 -27.40
N ALA A 684 -24.99 4.00 -27.24
CA ALA A 684 -23.98 4.50 -26.30
C ALA A 684 -23.97 3.91 -24.87
N THR A 685 -24.89 3.01 -24.50
CA THR A 685 -24.84 2.32 -23.18
C THR A 685 -25.28 0.86 -23.29
N PHE A 686 -24.67 -0.05 -22.52
CA PHE A 686 -25.09 -1.45 -22.44
C PHE A 686 -26.23 -1.69 -21.43
N VAL A 687 -27.14 -0.70 -21.28
CA VAL A 687 -28.39 -0.83 -20.52
C VAL A 687 -29.47 -1.39 -21.45
N PRO A 688 -30.15 -2.50 -21.10
CA PRO A 688 -31.23 -3.06 -21.91
C PRO A 688 -32.39 -2.08 -22.08
N THR A 689 -33.07 -2.14 -23.23
CA THR A 689 -34.36 -1.44 -23.43
C THR A 689 -35.49 -2.38 -23.87
N ASN A 690 -35.20 -3.67 -24.06
CA ASN A 690 -36.22 -4.64 -24.39
C ASN A 690 -37.16 -4.85 -23.19
N PRO A 691 -38.45 -4.49 -23.31
CA PRO A 691 -39.40 -4.65 -22.22
C PRO A 691 -39.63 -6.11 -21.82
N ALA A 692 -39.36 -7.06 -22.71
CA ALA A 692 -39.49 -8.48 -22.42
C ALA A 692 -38.39 -9.02 -21.49
N LEU A 693 -37.31 -8.26 -21.25
CA LEU A 693 -36.24 -8.64 -20.32
C LEU A 693 -36.41 -8.12 -18.89
N ASP A 694 -37.34 -7.18 -18.71
CA ASP A 694 -37.60 -6.54 -17.43
C ASP A 694 -38.15 -7.56 -16.42
N ASN A 695 -37.73 -7.48 -15.17
CA ASN A 695 -38.23 -8.28 -14.05
C ASN A 695 -38.00 -9.81 -14.18
N LEU A 696 -37.07 -10.25 -15.04
CA LEU A 696 -36.82 -11.68 -15.30
C LEU A 696 -35.77 -12.34 -14.39
N ALA A 697 -35.08 -11.60 -13.53
CA ALA A 697 -34.06 -12.17 -12.65
C ALA A 697 -34.64 -12.67 -11.32
N GLN A 698 -33.87 -13.48 -10.61
CA GLN A 698 -34.17 -13.92 -9.25
C GLN A 698 -33.57 -12.96 -8.20
N PRO A 699 -34.29 -12.58 -7.13
CA PRO A 699 -33.70 -11.84 -6.01
C PRO A 699 -32.54 -12.60 -5.36
N LEU A 700 -31.38 -11.95 -5.24
CA LEU A 700 -30.20 -12.48 -4.55
C LEU A 700 -29.84 -11.57 -3.37
N ALA A 701 -29.71 -12.14 -2.17
CA ALA A 701 -29.38 -11.38 -0.96
C ALA A 701 -27.97 -10.76 -1.05
N GLU A 702 -27.07 -11.42 -1.78
CA GLU A 702 -25.70 -11.00 -2.04
C GLU A 702 -25.61 -9.80 -2.99
N VAL A 703 -26.67 -9.54 -3.79
CA VAL A 703 -26.71 -8.45 -4.79
C VAL A 703 -27.97 -7.59 -4.63
N PRO A 704 -28.09 -6.81 -3.53
CA PRO A 704 -29.30 -6.02 -3.25
C PRO A 704 -29.41 -4.73 -4.07
N ARG A 705 -28.33 -4.33 -4.75
CA ARG A 705 -28.26 -3.09 -5.55
C ARG A 705 -27.65 -3.36 -6.91
N ASP A 706 -27.98 -2.53 -7.89
CA ASP A 706 -27.42 -2.56 -9.24
C ASP A 706 -26.12 -1.75 -9.36
N PHE A 707 -25.57 -1.67 -10.58
CA PHE A 707 -24.35 -0.91 -10.91
C PHE A 707 -24.43 0.57 -10.54
N ASP A 708 -25.61 1.20 -10.70
CA ASP A 708 -25.86 2.61 -10.42
C ASP A 708 -26.31 2.83 -8.96
N ASN A 709 -26.15 1.81 -8.10
CA ASN A 709 -26.52 1.81 -6.69
C ASN A 709 -28.06 1.89 -6.43
N ARG A 710 -28.89 1.61 -7.45
CA ARG A 710 -30.34 1.49 -7.29
C ARG A 710 -30.67 0.19 -6.57
N THR A 711 -31.67 0.24 -5.69
CA THR A 711 -32.16 -0.96 -5.01
C THR A 711 -32.85 -1.86 -6.02
N ARG A 712 -32.48 -3.15 -6.04
CA ARG A 712 -33.13 -4.14 -6.90
C ARG A 712 -34.50 -4.54 -6.37
N SER A 713 -35.43 -4.90 -7.25
CA SER A 713 -36.72 -5.46 -6.85
C SER A 713 -36.53 -6.69 -5.94
N ALA A 714 -37.25 -6.72 -4.82
CA ALA A 714 -37.17 -7.81 -3.84
C ALA A 714 -37.85 -9.10 -4.32
N THR A 715 -38.60 -9.04 -5.41
CA THR A 715 -39.35 -10.18 -5.97
C THR A 715 -38.97 -10.49 -7.41
N THR A 716 -38.59 -9.49 -8.19
CA THR A 716 -38.41 -9.59 -9.64
C THR A 716 -37.33 -8.61 -10.13
N PRO A 717 -36.06 -8.75 -9.74
CA PRO A 717 -35.00 -7.87 -10.25
C PRO A 717 -34.80 -8.01 -11.77
N ASP A 718 -33.97 -7.14 -12.33
CA ASP A 718 -33.57 -7.20 -13.73
C ASP A 718 -32.33 -8.06 -13.98
N VAL A 719 -32.32 -8.74 -15.12
CA VAL A 719 -31.13 -9.46 -15.60
C VAL A 719 -30.02 -8.48 -15.99
N GLY A 720 -28.78 -8.87 -15.72
CA GLY A 720 -27.62 -8.03 -15.94
C GLY A 720 -27.37 -7.03 -14.81
N ALA A 721 -26.54 -6.02 -15.12
CA ALA A 721 -25.91 -5.15 -14.14
C ALA A 721 -26.75 -3.94 -13.74
N PHE A 722 -27.82 -3.64 -14.49
CA PHE A 722 -28.62 -2.44 -14.35
C PHE A 722 -30.07 -2.81 -14.12
N GLU A 723 -30.74 -2.11 -13.20
CA GLU A 723 -32.20 -2.07 -13.19
C GLU A 723 -32.67 -1.06 -14.25
N PHE A 724 -33.65 -1.44 -15.07
CA PHE A 724 -34.17 -0.64 -16.19
C PHE A 724 -35.69 -0.66 -16.22
N LEU A 725 -36.30 0.28 -16.96
CA LEU A 725 -37.75 0.38 -17.08
C LEU A 725 -38.20 -0.02 -18.49
N ALA A 726 -39.05 -1.03 -18.60
CA ALA A 726 -39.72 -1.42 -19.83
C ALA A 726 -40.80 -0.41 -20.26
N THR A 727 -40.48 0.59 -21.08
CA THR A 727 -41.53 1.35 -21.82
C THR A 727 -41.15 1.62 -23.27
N ALA A 728 -41.99 1.10 -24.19
CA ALA A 728 -41.89 1.30 -25.63
C ALA A 728 -42.73 2.51 -26.09
N THR A 729 -42.09 3.57 -26.59
CA THR A 729 -42.38 4.33 -27.83
C THR A 729 -41.54 5.62 -27.84
N ALA A 730 -41.03 5.97 -29.02
CA ALA A 730 -40.15 7.11 -29.22
C ALA A 730 -40.79 8.43 -28.75
N THR A 731 -40.17 9.09 -27.77
CA THR A 731 -39.55 10.41 -27.92
C THR A 731 -38.79 10.77 -26.65
N THR A 732 -37.53 11.17 -26.86
CA THR A 732 -36.52 11.51 -25.86
C THR A 732 -36.02 10.32 -25.04
N THR A 733 -34.82 9.86 -25.39
CA THR A 733 -33.82 9.47 -24.38
C THR A 733 -34.03 10.36 -23.15
N PRO A 734 -34.13 9.87 -21.90
CA PRO A 734 -33.48 10.63 -20.86
C PRO A 734 -31.99 10.40 -21.14
N ALA A 735 -31.47 11.15 -22.11
CA ALA A 735 -30.07 11.52 -22.09
C ALA A 735 -29.92 12.12 -20.71
N ARG A 736 -29.38 11.35 -19.76
CA ARG A 736 -29.05 11.75 -18.39
C ARG A 736 -29.84 13.00 -17.98
N ALA A 737 -31.17 12.87 -17.76
CA ALA A 737 -32.16 13.95 -17.91
C ALA A 737 -31.49 15.31 -18.05
N GLU A 738 -31.29 15.81 -19.29
CA GLU A 738 -30.62 17.09 -19.49
C GLU A 738 -31.28 18.06 -18.53
N LEU A 739 -30.56 18.44 -17.47
CA LEU A 739 -31.02 19.33 -16.42
C LEU A 739 -31.24 20.75 -16.99
N GLY A 740 -31.31 20.88 -18.32
CA GLY A 740 -31.38 22.10 -19.10
C GLY A 740 -30.25 23.05 -18.77
N LEU A 741 -29.08 22.55 -18.33
CA LEU A 741 -27.95 23.38 -17.94
C LEU A 741 -27.43 24.13 -19.17
N ARG A 742 -27.70 25.43 -19.20
CA ARG A 742 -27.26 26.36 -20.24
C ARG A 742 -26.44 27.46 -19.60
N ALA A 743 -25.43 27.91 -20.34
CA ALA A 743 -24.57 28.98 -19.88
C ALA A 743 -24.22 29.94 -21.04
N TRP A 744 -24.41 31.25 -20.86
CA TRP A 744 -24.14 32.26 -21.89
C TRP A 744 -23.61 33.57 -21.31
N PRO A 745 -22.73 34.30 -22.03
CA PRO A 745 -22.11 33.91 -23.30
C PRO A 745 -21.09 32.77 -23.13
N ASN A 746 -20.92 31.91 -24.15
CA ASN A 746 -19.91 30.85 -24.19
C ASN A 746 -19.43 30.70 -25.65
N PRO A 747 -18.18 31.07 -26.01
CA PRO A 747 -17.08 31.48 -25.12
C PRO A 747 -17.36 32.76 -24.32
N ALA A 748 -16.86 32.83 -23.08
CA ALA A 748 -17.09 33.93 -22.15
C ALA A 748 -15.81 34.79 -21.97
N ALA A 749 -15.91 36.09 -22.26
CA ALA A 749 -14.89 37.09 -21.90
C ALA A 749 -15.19 37.80 -20.54
N GLY A 750 -16.37 37.55 -19.98
CA GLY A 750 -16.89 38.16 -18.75
C GLY A 750 -17.73 37.17 -17.91
N PRO A 751 -18.60 37.64 -17.00
CA PRO A 751 -19.48 36.79 -16.21
C PRO A 751 -20.34 35.85 -17.07
N LEU A 752 -20.51 34.62 -16.60
CA LEU A 752 -21.31 33.59 -17.26
C LEU A 752 -22.71 33.56 -16.64
N THR A 753 -23.75 33.72 -17.44
CA THR A 753 -25.13 33.53 -16.98
C THR A 753 -25.47 32.05 -17.07
N VAL A 754 -25.81 31.42 -15.94
CA VAL A 754 -26.13 29.99 -15.86
C VAL A 754 -27.60 29.82 -15.50
N ALA A 755 -28.29 28.96 -16.25
CA ALA A 755 -29.65 28.55 -15.94
C ALA A 755 -29.83 27.05 -16.20
N ALA A 756 -30.87 26.48 -15.62
CA ALA A 756 -31.26 25.10 -15.82
C ALA A 756 -32.67 24.99 -16.44
N GLY A 757 -33.14 23.77 -16.69
CA GLY A 757 -34.51 23.49 -17.10
C GLY A 757 -35.52 23.93 -16.02
N ALA A 758 -36.79 24.09 -16.41
CA ALA A 758 -37.84 24.49 -15.48
C ALA A 758 -37.93 23.51 -14.28
N GLY A 759 -38.05 24.04 -13.07
CA GLY A 759 -38.11 23.28 -11.82
C GLY A 759 -36.78 22.68 -11.35
N VAL A 760 -35.67 22.88 -12.09
CA VAL A 760 -34.36 22.34 -11.73
C VAL A 760 -33.64 23.26 -10.74
N ALA A 761 -33.36 22.74 -9.55
CA ALA A 761 -32.47 23.36 -8.56
C ALA A 761 -31.26 22.45 -8.26
N GLY A 762 -30.15 23.02 -7.82
CA GLY A 762 -28.98 22.22 -7.42
C GLY A 762 -27.75 23.07 -7.06
N GLN A 763 -26.63 22.39 -6.88
CA GLN A 763 -25.31 22.99 -6.68
C GLN A 763 -24.54 22.98 -8.00
N LEU A 764 -24.07 24.15 -8.41
CA LEU A 764 -23.19 24.32 -9.55
C LEU A 764 -21.73 24.31 -9.08
N GLU A 765 -20.88 23.62 -9.84
CA GLU A 765 -19.43 23.55 -9.65
C GLU A 765 -18.73 23.85 -10.96
N LEU A 766 -17.68 24.66 -10.93
CA LEU A 766 -16.81 24.84 -12.09
C LEU A 766 -15.61 23.91 -11.94
N LEU A 767 -15.33 23.12 -12.96
CA LEU A 767 -14.26 22.15 -13.00
C LEU A 767 -13.29 22.47 -14.15
N ASP A 768 -12.05 22.02 -14.05
CA ASP A 768 -11.13 22.00 -15.18
C ASP A 768 -11.45 20.83 -16.14
N PRO A 769 -10.74 20.71 -17.29
CA PRO A 769 -10.96 19.62 -18.24
C PRO A 769 -10.71 18.21 -17.67
N LEU A 770 -10.05 18.12 -16.51
CA LEU A 770 -9.75 16.88 -15.81
C LEU A 770 -10.78 16.56 -14.71
N GLY A 771 -11.86 17.35 -14.62
CA GLY A 771 -12.98 17.12 -13.70
C GLY A 771 -12.74 17.61 -12.26
N ARG A 772 -11.67 18.38 -12.01
CA ARG A 772 -11.33 18.92 -10.69
C ARG A 772 -11.97 20.28 -10.47
N ARG A 773 -12.56 20.53 -9.31
CA ARG A 773 -13.22 21.80 -9.01
C ARG A 773 -12.21 22.96 -8.91
N VAL A 774 -12.43 24.02 -9.67
CA VAL A 774 -11.55 25.21 -9.78
C VAL A 774 -12.15 26.48 -9.14
N GLY A 775 -13.15 26.34 -8.29
CA GLY A 775 -13.79 27.46 -7.60
C GLY A 775 -14.81 27.03 -6.54
N GLU A 776 -15.44 28.01 -5.89
CA GLU A 776 -16.54 27.78 -4.97
C GLU A 776 -17.80 27.31 -5.70
N SER A 777 -18.56 26.43 -5.07
CA SER A 777 -19.84 26.00 -5.59
C SER A 777 -20.92 27.06 -5.34
N ARG A 778 -21.92 27.12 -6.21
CA ARG A 778 -23.02 28.09 -6.10
C ARG A 778 -24.38 27.40 -6.18
N PRO A 779 -25.35 27.76 -5.34
CA PRO A 779 -26.71 27.25 -5.48
C PRO A 779 -27.37 27.84 -6.73
N LEU A 780 -28.04 26.98 -7.50
CA LEU A 780 -28.96 27.34 -8.58
C LEU A 780 -30.39 27.09 -8.08
N PRO A 781 -31.21 28.13 -7.84
CA PRO A 781 -32.59 27.94 -7.40
C PRO A 781 -33.48 27.43 -8.53
N ALA A 782 -34.59 26.77 -8.19
CA ALA A 782 -35.56 26.28 -9.16
C ALA A 782 -36.12 27.44 -10.00
N ASN A 783 -36.10 27.29 -11.33
CA ASN A 783 -36.45 28.36 -12.29
C ASN A 783 -35.55 29.62 -12.21
N GLY A 784 -34.45 29.55 -11.49
CA GLY A 784 -33.54 30.67 -11.27
C GLY A 784 -32.48 30.81 -12.36
N VAL A 785 -31.96 32.03 -12.48
CA VAL A 785 -30.78 32.35 -13.28
C VAL A 785 -29.69 32.84 -12.33
N VAL A 786 -28.50 32.24 -12.40
CA VAL A 786 -27.35 32.61 -11.58
C VAL A 786 -26.32 33.27 -12.46
N SER A 787 -25.94 34.50 -12.11
CA SER A 787 -24.73 35.09 -12.67
C SER A 787 -23.52 34.48 -11.97
N TRP A 788 -22.68 33.79 -12.73
CA TRP A 788 -21.37 33.35 -12.30
C TRP A 788 -20.38 34.48 -12.58
N PRO A 789 -19.93 35.21 -11.54
CA PRO A 789 -19.05 36.34 -11.74
C PRO A 789 -17.74 35.87 -12.36
N ARG A 790 -17.11 36.77 -13.11
CA ARG A 790 -15.76 36.60 -13.63
C ARG A 790 -14.86 36.15 -12.47
N ALA A 791 -14.47 34.89 -12.43
CA ALA A 791 -13.42 34.46 -11.52
C ALA A 791 -12.12 35.06 -12.08
N GLU A 792 -11.70 36.17 -11.50
CA GLU A 792 -10.57 37.00 -11.98
C GLU A 792 -9.25 36.22 -12.03
N ASN A 793 -9.19 35.05 -11.40
CA ASN A 793 -8.00 34.21 -11.24
C ASN A 793 -7.93 32.93 -12.09
N LEU A 794 -8.91 32.68 -12.98
CA LEU A 794 -8.80 31.56 -13.92
C LEU A 794 -7.98 31.98 -15.16
N PRO A 795 -7.19 31.11 -15.80
CA PRO A 795 -6.61 31.38 -17.12
C PRO A 795 -7.65 31.22 -18.25
N ALA A 796 -7.34 31.71 -19.46
CA ALA A 796 -8.12 31.37 -20.66
C ALA A 796 -8.00 29.87 -20.95
N GLY A 797 -9.10 29.22 -21.35
CA GLY A 797 -9.09 27.77 -21.55
C GLY A 797 -10.46 27.11 -21.43
N LEU A 798 -10.47 25.79 -21.58
CA LEU A 798 -11.66 24.96 -21.43
C LEU A 798 -11.92 24.66 -19.96
N TYR A 799 -13.18 24.76 -19.55
CA TYR A 799 -13.69 24.38 -18.24
C TYR A 799 -14.96 23.55 -18.39
N LEU A 800 -15.35 22.86 -17.32
CA LEU A 800 -16.55 22.03 -17.24
C LEU A 800 -17.43 22.56 -16.10
N LEU A 801 -18.60 23.10 -16.42
CA LEU A 801 -19.60 23.52 -15.44
C LEU A 801 -20.51 22.33 -15.10
N ARG A 802 -20.47 21.85 -13.86
CA ARG A 802 -21.25 20.71 -13.37
C ARG A 802 -22.37 21.15 -12.45
N LEU A 803 -23.61 20.77 -12.75
CA LEU A 803 -24.76 20.88 -11.84
C LEU A 803 -24.95 19.55 -11.11
N ILE A 804 -25.23 19.60 -9.81
CA ILE A 804 -25.50 18.45 -8.92
C ILE A 804 -26.83 18.73 -8.18
N ARG A 805 -27.80 17.85 -8.32
CA ARG A 805 -29.09 17.92 -7.61
C ARG A 805 -29.02 17.26 -6.22
N PRO A 806 -29.94 17.59 -5.30
CA PRO A 806 -30.06 16.90 -4.02
C PRO A 806 -30.33 15.40 -4.13
N ASP A 807 -30.97 14.96 -5.22
CA ASP A 807 -31.24 13.55 -5.56
C ASP A 807 -30.03 12.81 -6.16
N GLY A 808 -28.87 13.48 -6.25
CA GLY A 808 -27.64 12.90 -6.77
C GLY A 808 -27.46 13.00 -8.29
N GLN A 809 -28.48 13.44 -9.04
CA GLN A 809 -28.34 13.65 -10.49
C GLN A 809 -27.34 14.74 -10.82
N ARG A 810 -26.59 14.58 -11.92
CA ARG A 810 -25.58 15.55 -12.35
C ARG A 810 -25.69 15.84 -13.85
N GLN A 811 -25.35 17.06 -14.28
CA GLN A 811 -25.13 17.42 -15.68
C GLN A 811 -23.84 18.25 -15.79
N THR A 812 -23.03 18.04 -16.83
CA THR A 812 -21.80 18.80 -17.05
C THR A 812 -21.84 19.48 -18.42
N LEU A 813 -21.53 20.78 -18.48
CA LEU A 813 -21.49 21.61 -19.68
C LEU A 813 -20.07 22.13 -19.92
N ARG A 814 -19.57 22.06 -21.15
CA ARG A 814 -18.29 22.67 -21.54
C ARG A 814 -18.43 24.18 -21.62
N VAL A 815 -17.54 24.92 -20.96
CA VAL A 815 -17.48 26.38 -21.00
C VAL A 815 -16.07 26.80 -21.41
N VAL A 816 -15.95 27.64 -22.42
CA VAL A 816 -14.67 28.18 -22.91
C VAL A 816 -14.50 29.59 -22.37
N ARG A 817 -13.40 29.85 -21.69
CA ARG A 817 -13.00 31.18 -21.23
C ARG A 817 -11.99 31.77 -22.22
N GLN A 818 -12.26 32.98 -22.69
CA GLN A 818 -11.36 33.75 -23.55
C GLN A 818 -10.41 34.63 -22.73
#